data_AF-A0AAN8DAX5-F1
#
_entry.id   AF-A0AAN8DAX5-F1
#
_cell.length_a   1.000
_cell.length_b   1.000
_cell.length_c   1.000
_cell.angle_alpha   90.00
_cell.angle_beta   90.00
_cell.angle_gamma   90.00
#
_symmetry.space_group_name_H-M   'P 1'
#
loop_
_entity.id
_entity.type
_entity.pdbx_description
1 polymer ?
#
loop_
_entity_poly.entity_id
_entity_poly.type
_entity_poly.pdbx_seq_one_letter_code
_entity_poly.pdbx_strand_id
1 'polypeptide(L)'
;MSEKTPLLHYRLTSRSTSPETKNVHDHSKAKAGIGRLWAKEKGDRKLGVMVGVVVPTLLSMFSVVVFLRIGFVVGQAGVYQSIVMFLVAYLIITMTVLSVCAISTNGALDAGGAYYMISRALGPEFGGSIGIMFFFANVCGSALYILGLVEAIMSTFGIPEEGTAVVAGLQVLPSGYWWSLLYGTALLFICFIVCLVGAHIYAKATFVIVIIFVVVLTTIFINFIIVGPIVVMLPGNSGLNGTSTRTANYTGFRRHTFEGNLLPNYTVDYTTGAMMSFAKVFAVMFNGCTGIMAGSNMSGDLKNPSYAIPRGTLAAVLTTFITYNVLSLLVAGSCERILLQKDYNFLGDINIWPPLVTIGIYSSTISAAMSNLIGASRILYALSKDNLFGGFLALVRKTSLSGNPWFSVLVSWLLVQVVLFAGQLNTIASIVTIFFLLVYAAVNLACLALELASAPNFRPSFRCFTWHTCTLGILGSLVMMFLINAIYAFGSIAFMLLLLMLIHYLGPISNWGYISQALIFHQVRKYLLMLDVRKDHVKFWRPQLLLMVANPRSCTGLMTFINDLKKSGLYVLGHVKLGLLDGLPSDPLQSRYDSWLSLVDHLNIKAFVNLTLADSVRHGVQNLLFITGFGGMRPNTLVLGFYDDCIPEDDLQGKMLLSTGTGFDAVTPSIDRGEQRSPFFPDVRGAYDLKDLGEEEYVSLIADAVKMGKNVTLARNFNQFNREVLVSGKKIHSHRRMTGPFFDVWPLNLLQPDSRAYVDICSLFLLQLACVLQETRAWKHARLRLFLCVEAGCSLKKEEEKKLRSMLKELRISARVQMVVWDQVVELHWQRRGGKVRGNLAESALNVEMKERREEVEKEDVFQIFPNNAAQMTDEYICAVNNLIRRHGAPKPAVRFLYLPRPPADTSLYCTYLHQVDMLSRDLGPTLLIQGVTPVVTTDL
;
A
#
# COMPACT_ATOMS: atom_id res chain seq x y z
N MET A 1 5.75 25.33 -25.25
CA MET A 1 4.40 24.74 -25.08
C MET A 1 4.35 23.35 -25.67
N SER A 2 4.22 22.31 -24.84
CA SER A 2 3.72 20.97 -25.21
C SER A 2 3.50 20.21 -23.91
N GLU A 3 2.31 20.33 -23.32
CA GLU A 3 2.00 19.71 -22.04
C GLU A 3 1.84 18.20 -22.19
N LYS A 4 2.68 17.44 -21.47
CA LYS A 4 2.52 15.98 -21.37
C LYS A 4 1.41 15.62 -20.39
N THR A 5 0.15 15.78 -20.79
CA THR A 5 -0.98 15.15 -20.09
C THR A 5 -1.04 13.65 -20.46
N PRO A 6 -0.81 12.70 -19.53
CA PRO A 6 -0.67 11.28 -19.88
C PRO A 6 -2.00 10.56 -20.17
N LEU A 7 -3.15 11.21 -20.00
CA LEU A 7 -4.48 10.57 -20.07
C LEU A 7 -5.19 10.65 -21.42
N LEU A 8 -4.86 11.62 -22.28
CA LEU A 8 -5.62 11.85 -23.53
C LEU A 8 -4.98 11.21 -24.77
N HIS A 9 -3.65 11.09 -24.84
CA HIS A 9 -2.98 10.80 -26.10
C HIS A 9 -2.81 9.32 -26.48
N TYR A 10 -3.06 8.38 -25.55
CA TYR A 10 -2.87 6.94 -25.80
C TYR A 10 -3.83 6.35 -26.85
N ARG A 11 -4.98 7.02 -27.10
CA ARG A 11 -6.04 6.51 -27.98
C ARG A 11 -5.93 6.86 -29.46
N LEU A 12 -4.94 7.66 -29.89
CA LEU A 12 -4.85 8.12 -31.29
C LEU A 12 -3.72 7.50 -32.12
N THR A 13 -2.79 6.75 -31.52
CA THR A 13 -1.62 6.20 -32.24
C THR A 13 -1.34 4.71 -32.06
N SER A 14 -2.07 3.99 -31.20
CA SER A 14 -1.90 2.54 -31.03
C SER A 14 -2.67 1.71 -32.06
N ARG A 15 -2.39 1.91 -33.36
CA ARG A 15 -2.79 0.99 -34.43
C ARG A 15 -1.57 0.59 -35.27
N SER A 16 -1.19 -0.68 -35.14
CA SER A 16 -0.20 -1.42 -35.94
C SER A 16 1.18 -0.78 -36.16
N THR A 17 2.18 -1.21 -35.39
CA THR A 17 3.45 -1.74 -35.93
C THR A 17 4.15 -2.62 -34.87
N SER A 18 4.28 -3.91 -35.16
CA SER A 18 5.36 -4.73 -34.61
C SER A 18 6.62 -4.49 -35.44
N PRO A 19 7.81 -4.34 -34.83
CA PRO A 19 9.04 -4.22 -35.60
C PRO A 19 9.51 -5.61 -36.06
N GLU A 20 9.17 -5.98 -37.29
CA GLU A 20 9.94 -7.01 -38.00
C GLU A 20 11.17 -6.37 -38.65
N THR A 21 12.32 -6.96 -38.41
CA THR A 21 13.60 -6.57 -39.01
C THR A 21 13.62 -6.86 -40.51
N LYS A 22 13.89 -5.86 -41.35
CA LYS A 22 14.58 -6.05 -42.64
C LYS A 22 15.19 -4.77 -43.23
N ASN A 23 16.37 -4.99 -43.79
CA ASN A 23 17.37 -4.11 -44.37
C ASN A 23 16.90 -2.87 -45.17
N VAL A 24 17.75 -1.85 -45.13
CA VAL A 24 17.73 -0.63 -45.95
C VAL A 24 18.12 -0.93 -47.41
N HIS A 25 17.36 -0.41 -48.38
CA HIS A 25 17.89 0.37 -49.51
C HIS A 25 16.81 1.10 -50.33
N ASP A 26 17.14 2.33 -50.69
CA ASP A 26 16.85 3.10 -51.91
C ASP A 26 15.44 3.58 -52.36
N HIS A 27 15.37 4.91 -52.46
CA HIS A 27 14.88 5.74 -53.56
C HIS A 27 13.42 5.66 -54.10
N SER A 28 12.65 6.65 -53.60
CA SER A 28 12.14 7.79 -54.41
C SER A 28 10.71 7.79 -55.00
N LYS A 29 10.23 9.05 -55.10
CA LYS A 29 9.12 9.59 -55.92
C LYS A 29 7.67 9.30 -55.51
N ALA A 30 6.94 10.41 -55.34
CA ALA A 30 5.51 10.45 -55.17
C ALA A 30 4.75 10.28 -56.50
N LYS A 31 3.52 9.74 -56.43
CA LYS A 31 2.42 10.11 -57.32
C LYS A 31 1.07 9.87 -56.64
N ALA A 32 0.05 10.58 -57.13
CA ALA A 32 -1.22 10.78 -56.45
C ALA A 32 -2.29 9.73 -56.78
N GLY A 33 -3.31 9.67 -55.92
CA GLY A 33 -4.70 9.65 -56.39
C GLY A 33 -5.49 8.34 -56.24
N ILE A 34 -6.74 8.51 -55.80
CA ILE A 34 -7.90 7.65 -56.06
C ILE A 34 -7.84 6.24 -55.45
N GLY A 35 -8.41 6.12 -54.24
CA GLY A 35 -8.54 4.82 -53.55
C GLY A 35 -9.15 4.89 -52.14
N ARG A 36 -9.95 5.93 -51.82
CA ARG A 36 -10.60 6.08 -50.50
C ARG A 36 -12.12 6.18 -50.61
N LEU A 37 -12.72 5.10 -51.11
CA LEU A 37 -14.10 4.75 -50.86
C LEU A 37 -14.15 3.22 -50.74
N TRP A 38 -14.82 2.73 -49.70
CA TRP A 38 -15.11 1.30 -49.44
C TRP A 38 -14.00 0.42 -48.82
N ALA A 39 -13.25 0.97 -47.86
CA ALA A 39 -12.70 0.15 -46.76
C ALA A 39 -13.67 0.21 -45.56
N LYS A 40 -14.74 -0.59 -45.59
CA LYS A 40 -15.68 -0.72 -44.47
C LYS A 40 -15.00 -1.49 -43.35
N GLU A 41 -14.43 -0.77 -42.37
CA GLU A 41 -13.79 -1.41 -41.22
C GLU A 41 -14.75 -2.43 -40.58
N LYS A 42 -14.35 -3.71 -40.60
CA LYS A 42 -14.96 -4.74 -39.74
C LYS A 42 -14.54 -4.47 -38.30
N GLY A 43 -15.17 -3.49 -37.66
CA GLY A 43 -15.11 -3.38 -36.21
C GLY A 43 -15.72 -4.63 -35.57
N ASP A 44 -15.05 -5.18 -34.56
CA ASP A 44 -15.53 -6.34 -33.84
C ASP A 44 -16.95 -6.12 -33.30
N ARG A 45 -17.82 -7.13 -33.49
CA ARG A 45 -19.22 -7.09 -33.07
C ARG A 45 -19.32 -7.20 -31.55
N LYS A 46 -19.14 -6.07 -30.86
CA LYS A 46 -19.31 -5.96 -29.41
C LYS A 46 -20.70 -6.39 -28.94
N LEU A 47 -20.73 -7.07 -27.80
CA LEU A 47 -21.92 -7.67 -27.20
C LEU A 47 -22.86 -6.62 -26.58
N GLY A 48 -24.17 -6.87 -26.68
CA GLY A 48 -25.22 -6.08 -26.02
C GLY A 48 -25.55 -6.57 -24.61
N VAL A 49 -26.40 -5.83 -23.89
CA VAL A 49 -26.75 -6.11 -22.48
C VAL A 49 -27.32 -7.52 -22.28
N MET A 50 -28.27 -7.93 -23.13
CA MET A 50 -28.94 -9.22 -22.98
C MET A 50 -27.96 -10.39 -23.18
N VAL A 51 -27.28 -10.44 -24.33
CA VAL A 51 -26.39 -11.54 -24.72
C VAL A 51 -25.08 -11.55 -23.92
N GLY A 52 -24.54 -10.39 -23.55
CA GLY A 52 -23.25 -10.27 -22.87
C GLY A 52 -23.29 -10.20 -21.35
N VAL A 53 -24.45 -9.90 -20.73
CA VAL A 53 -24.57 -9.77 -19.27
C VAL A 53 -25.72 -10.60 -18.71
N VAL A 54 -26.96 -10.37 -19.17
CA VAL A 54 -28.14 -11.03 -18.59
C VAL A 54 -28.10 -12.54 -18.79
N VAL A 55 -27.93 -12.98 -20.05
CA VAL A 55 -27.89 -14.41 -20.45
C VAL A 55 -26.80 -15.20 -19.72
N PRO A 56 -25.52 -14.78 -19.70
CA PRO A 56 -24.47 -15.47 -18.93
C PRO A 56 -24.74 -15.47 -17.42
N THR A 57 -25.24 -14.37 -16.86
CA THR A 57 -25.51 -14.28 -15.41
C THR A 57 -26.68 -15.17 -15.00
N LEU A 58 -27.78 -15.19 -15.78
CA LEU A 58 -28.92 -16.06 -15.54
C LEU A 58 -28.53 -17.54 -15.55
N LEU A 59 -27.80 -18.02 -16.58
CA LEU A 59 -27.39 -19.43 -16.63
C LEU A 59 -26.28 -19.79 -15.64
N SER A 60 -25.49 -18.81 -15.18
CA SER A 60 -24.52 -19.07 -14.12
C SER A 60 -25.17 -19.21 -12.74
N MET A 61 -26.31 -18.54 -12.51
CA MET A 61 -27.12 -18.67 -11.28
C MET A 61 -28.06 -19.88 -11.36
N PHE A 62 -28.79 -20.05 -12.46
CA PHE A 62 -29.61 -21.23 -12.73
C PHE A 62 -28.74 -22.43 -13.10
N SER A 63 -28.09 -23.00 -12.09
CA SER A 63 -27.27 -24.21 -12.15
C SER A 63 -28.06 -25.45 -11.71
N VAL A 64 -27.38 -26.58 -11.51
CA VAL A 64 -27.95 -27.87 -11.04
C VAL A 64 -28.94 -27.75 -9.88
N VAL A 65 -28.75 -26.74 -9.02
CA VAL A 65 -29.53 -26.51 -7.80
C VAL A 65 -31.01 -26.29 -8.07
N VAL A 66 -31.38 -25.59 -9.14
CA VAL A 66 -32.80 -25.31 -9.46
C VAL A 66 -33.59 -26.56 -9.80
N PHE A 67 -32.93 -27.60 -10.31
CA PHE A 67 -33.56 -28.87 -10.67
C PHE A 67 -33.40 -29.91 -9.56
N LEU A 68 -32.16 -30.23 -9.16
CA LEU A 68 -31.87 -31.37 -8.28
C LEU A 68 -31.88 -31.05 -6.78
N ARG A 69 -31.75 -29.78 -6.38
CA ARG A 69 -31.56 -29.42 -4.96
C ARG A 69 -32.66 -28.53 -4.39
N ILE A 70 -33.56 -27.98 -5.21
CA ILE A 70 -34.70 -27.18 -4.72
C ILE A 70 -35.66 -28.01 -3.85
N GLY A 71 -35.91 -29.26 -4.24
CA GLY A 71 -36.71 -30.20 -3.45
C GLY A 71 -36.04 -30.52 -2.12
N PHE A 72 -34.77 -30.91 -2.15
CA PHE A 72 -33.96 -31.14 -0.95
C PHE A 72 -33.98 -29.97 0.04
N VAL A 73 -33.83 -28.72 -0.45
CA VAL A 73 -33.86 -27.52 0.40
C VAL A 73 -35.22 -27.36 1.08
N VAL A 74 -36.32 -27.52 0.35
CA VAL A 74 -37.69 -27.41 0.88
C VAL A 74 -38.03 -28.59 1.80
N GLY A 75 -37.65 -29.82 1.44
CA GLY A 75 -37.92 -31.03 2.23
C GLY A 75 -37.21 -31.02 3.58
N GLN A 76 -35.96 -30.55 3.62
CA GLN A 76 -35.15 -30.46 4.85
C GLN A 76 -35.51 -29.24 5.70
N ALA A 77 -35.51 -28.03 5.11
CA ALA A 77 -35.69 -26.79 5.86
C ALA A 77 -37.16 -26.36 6.03
N GLY A 78 -38.09 -26.92 5.24
CA GLY A 78 -39.47 -26.44 5.16
C GLY A 78 -39.57 -25.07 4.47
N VAL A 79 -40.77 -24.73 4.01
CA VAL A 79 -41.04 -23.50 3.23
C VAL A 79 -40.53 -22.25 3.92
N TYR A 80 -40.86 -22.08 5.21
CA TYR A 80 -40.54 -20.86 5.94
C TYR A 80 -39.03 -20.62 6.00
N GLN A 81 -38.27 -21.65 6.37
CA GLN A 81 -36.81 -21.51 6.49
C GLN A 81 -36.13 -21.48 5.12
N SER A 82 -36.66 -22.15 4.09
CA SER A 82 -36.16 -22.01 2.70
C SER A 82 -36.28 -20.57 2.19
N ILE A 83 -37.43 -19.92 2.39
CA ILE A 83 -37.62 -18.51 2.00
C ILE A 83 -36.66 -17.59 2.79
N VAL A 84 -36.47 -17.83 4.09
CA VAL A 84 -35.49 -17.09 4.90
C VAL A 84 -34.05 -17.31 4.38
N MET A 85 -33.67 -18.55 4.03
CA MET A 85 -32.37 -18.84 3.43
C MET A 85 -32.17 -18.06 2.11
N PHE A 86 -33.16 -18.07 1.22
CA PHE A 86 -33.09 -17.29 -0.02
C PHE A 86 -33.02 -15.79 0.25
N LEU A 87 -33.81 -15.26 1.18
CA LEU A 87 -33.78 -13.84 1.54
C LEU A 87 -32.39 -13.42 2.06
N VAL A 88 -31.76 -14.22 2.93
CA VAL A 88 -30.39 -13.98 3.42
C VAL A 88 -29.37 -14.06 2.28
N ALA A 89 -29.43 -15.10 1.44
CA ALA A 89 -28.52 -15.27 0.31
C ALA A 89 -28.62 -14.11 -0.69
N TYR A 90 -29.84 -13.76 -1.11
CA TYR A 90 -30.08 -12.68 -2.08
C TYR A 90 -29.82 -11.30 -1.51
N LEU A 91 -29.93 -11.09 -0.19
CA LEU A 91 -29.47 -9.87 0.48
C LEU A 91 -27.94 -9.73 0.38
N ILE A 92 -27.17 -10.77 0.70
CA ILE A 92 -25.69 -10.79 0.58
C ILE A 92 -25.27 -10.54 -0.88
N ILE A 93 -25.92 -11.24 -1.80
CA ILE A 93 -25.68 -11.11 -3.24
C ILE A 93 -26.01 -9.69 -3.71
N THR A 94 -27.17 -9.14 -3.35
CA THR A 94 -27.59 -7.79 -3.77
C THR A 94 -26.59 -6.73 -3.29
N MET A 95 -26.17 -6.76 -2.02
CA MET A 95 -25.14 -5.83 -1.52
C MET A 95 -23.85 -5.91 -2.35
N THR A 96 -23.43 -7.12 -2.69
CA THR A 96 -22.23 -7.35 -3.51
C THR A 96 -22.42 -6.86 -4.96
N VAL A 97 -23.61 -7.04 -5.53
CA VAL A 97 -23.96 -6.50 -6.85
C VAL A 97 -23.96 -4.97 -6.83
N LEU A 98 -24.47 -4.31 -5.79
CA LEU A 98 -24.41 -2.85 -5.67
C LEU A 98 -22.95 -2.34 -5.65
N SER A 99 -22.05 -3.02 -4.94
CA SER A 99 -20.61 -2.76 -4.96
C SER A 99 -19.97 -2.97 -6.35
N VAL A 100 -20.30 -4.08 -7.04
CA VAL A 100 -19.82 -4.33 -8.42
C VAL A 100 -20.37 -3.29 -9.40
N CYS A 101 -21.62 -2.85 -9.22
CA CYS A 101 -22.22 -1.77 -10.00
C CYS A 101 -21.41 -0.48 -9.81
N ALA A 102 -21.13 -0.08 -8.57
CA ALA A 102 -20.31 1.09 -8.26
C ALA A 102 -18.94 1.04 -8.97
N ILE A 103 -18.18 -0.04 -8.79
CA ILE A 103 -16.88 -0.25 -9.48
C ILE A 103 -17.07 -0.16 -11.01
N SER A 104 -18.06 -0.83 -11.59
CA SER A 104 -18.27 -0.83 -13.05
C SER A 104 -18.67 0.54 -13.62
N THR A 105 -19.22 1.42 -12.78
CA THR A 105 -19.52 2.81 -13.14
C THR A 105 -18.40 3.79 -12.82
N ASN A 106 -17.29 3.33 -12.25
CA ASN A 106 -16.15 4.17 -11.89
C ASN A 106 -15.13 4.25 -13.04
N GLY A 107 -15.30 5.24 -13.92
CA GLY A 107 -14.36 5.53 -15.01
C GLY A 107 -14.49 4.61 -16.23
N ALA A 108 -13.46 4.61 -17.07
CA ALA A 108 -13.44 3.85 -18.32
C ALA A 108 -12.94 2.41 -18.08
N LEU A 109 -13.80 1.43 -18.33
CA LEU A 109 -13.45 0.01 -18.23
C LEU A 109 -12.76 -0.48 -19.51
N ASP A 110 -11.70 -1.26 -19.36
CA ASP A 110 -10.92 -1.85 -20.45
C ASP A 110 -11.02 -3.39 -20.46
N ALA A 111 -10.43 -4.04 -21.47
CA ALA A 111 -10.64 -5.45 -21.79
C ALA A 111 -9.90 -6.45 -20.87
N GLY A 112 -10.36 -6.56 -19.61
CA GLY A 112 -9.80 -7.48 -18.61
C GLY A 112 -10.78 -8.09 -17.59
N GLY A 113 -12.10 -8.05 -17.85
CA GLY A 113 -13.10 -8.72 -17.01
C GLY A 113 -13.28 -8.09 -15.62
N ALA A 114 -13.90 -8.82 -14.70
CA ALA A 114 -14.19 -8.35 -13.34
C ALA A 114 -12.91 -7.99 -12.56
N TYR A 115 -11.86 -8.82 -12.69
CA TYR A 115 -10.56 -8.57 -12.08
C TYR A 115 -9.97 -7.22 -12.46
N TYR A 116 -9.96 -6.84 -13.75
CA TYR A 116 -9.38 -5.57 -14.18
C TYR A 116 -10.12 -4.37 -13.58
N MET A 117 -11.45 -4.45 -13.49
CA MET A 117 -12.24 -3.39 -12.83
C MET A 117 -11.84 -3.23 -11.36
N ILE A 118 -11.61 -4.34 -10.66
CA ILE A 118 -11.19 -4.37 -9.26
C ILE A 118 -9.74 -3.89 -9.09
N SER A 119 -8.79 -4.39 -9.91
CA SER A 119 -7.35 -4.06 -9.77
C SER A 119 -7.03 -2.62 -10.15
N ARG A 120 -7.76 -2.02 -11.12
CA ARG A 120 -7.63 -0.59 -11.41
C ARG A 120 -8.21 0.31 -10.33
N ALA A 121 -9.21 -0.14 -9.59
CA ALA A 121 -9.82 0.62 -8.50
C ALA A 121 -8.98 0.55 -7.20
N LEU A 122 -8.41 -0.62 -6.88
CA LEU A 122 -7.72 -0.87 -5.60
C LEU A 122 -6.19 -0.87 -5.69
N GLY A 123 -5.62 -0.93 -6.88
CA GLY A 123 -4.20 -1.21 -7.08
C GLY A 123 -3.87 -2.71 -7.06
N PRO A 124 -2.58 -3.04 -7.29
CA PRO A 124 -2.14 -4.40 -7.60
C PRO A 124 -2.22 -5.38 -6.42
N GLU A 125 -2.02 -4.93 -5.18
CA GLU A 125 -1.99 -5.77 -3.98
C GLU A 125 -3.37 -6.40 -3.74
N PHE A 126 -4.35 -5.57 -3.36
CA PHE A 126 -5.73 -5.98 -3.13
C PHE A 126 -6.36 -6.57 -4.39
N GLY A 127 -6.14 -5.95 -5.55
CA GLY A 127 -6.64 -6.45 -6.83
C GLY A 127 -6.14 -7.85 -7.15
N GLY A 128 -4.83 -8.08 -7.03
CA GLY A 128 -4.17 -9.35 -7.29
C GLY A 128 -4.66 -10.47 -6.37
N SER A 129 -4.72 -10.25 -5.06
CA SER A 129 -5.19 -11.26 -4.11
C SER A 129 -6.66 -11.63 -4.32
N ILE A 130 -7.53 -10.64 -4.55
CA ILE A 130 -8.95 -10.87 -4.86
C ILE A 130 -9.08 -11.60 -6.20
N GLY A 131 -8.27 -11.23 -7.20
CA GLY A 131 -8.20 -11.89 -8.50
C GLY A 131 -7.87 -13.37 -8.43
N ILE A 132 -6.81 -13.73 -7.71
CA ILE A 132 -6.38 -15.13 -7.54
C ILE A 132 -7.43 -15.95 -6.78
N MET A 133 -8.04 -15.37 -5.74
CA MET A 133 -9.13 -16.04 -5.02
C MET A 133 -10.36 -16.26 -5.90
N PHE A 134 -10.74 -15.27 -6.70
CA PHE A 134 -11.84 -15.39 -7.64
C PHE A 134 -11.50 -16.36 -8.79
N PHE A 135 -10.23 -16.46 -9.20
CA PHE A 135 -9.77 -17.50 -10.12
C PHE A 135 -9.97 -18.91 -9.53
N PHE A 136 -9.50 -19.17 -8.31
CA PHE A 136 -9.72 -20.47 -7.65
C PHE A 136 -11.20 -20.79 -7.40
N ALA A 137 -12.02 -19.80 -7.02
CA ALA A 137 -13.46 -19.96 -6.89
C ALA A 137 -14.11 -20.46 -8.20
N ASN A 138 -13.75 -19.87 -9.34
CA ASN A 138 -14.24 -20.28 -10.65
C ASN A 138 -13.69 -21.66 -11.08
N VAL A 139 -12.42 -21.97 -10.81
CA VAL A 139 -11.83 -23.30 -11.10
C VAL A 139 -12.58 -24.40 -10.33
N CYS A 140 -12.71 -24.26 -9.01
CA CYS A 140 -13.42 -25.23 -8.19
C CYS A 140 -14.91 -25.29 -8.53
N GLY A 141 -15.54 -24.15 -8.86
CA GLY A 141 -16.94 -24.10 -9.29
C GLY A 141 -17.17 -24.79 -10.64
N SER A 142 -16.24 -24.69 -11.59
CA SER A 142 -16.33 -25.43 -12.85
C SER A 142 -16.24 -26.94 -12.62
N ALA A 143 -15.36 -27.41 -11.73
CA ALA A 143 -15.26 -28.82 -11.38
C ALA A 143 -16.56 -29.33 -10.74
N LEU A 144 -17.15 -28.55 -9.83
CA LEU A 144 -18.41 -28.87 -9.19
C LEU A 144 -19.56 -29.06 -10.19
N TYR A 145 -19.71 -28.15 -11.16
CA TYR A 145 -20.80 -28.27 -12.14
C TYR A 145 -20.61 -29.46 -13.09
N ILE A 146 -19.37 -29.84 -13.40
CA ILE A 146 -19.08 -31.07 -14.14
C ILE A 146 -19.41 -32.31 -13.29
N LEU A 147 -19.04 -32.36 -12.01
CA LEU A 147 -19.39 -33.48 -11.12
C LEU A 147 -20.91 -33.62 -10.94
N GLY A 148 -21.64 -32.50 -10.80
CA GLY A 148 -23.11 -32.53 -10.73
C GLY A 148 -23.79 -32.95 -12.04
N LEU A 149 -23.16 -32.68 -13.19
CA LEU A 149 -23.61 -33.20 -14.48
C LEU A 149 -23.36 -34.72 -14.59
N VAL A 150 -22.21 -35.21 -14.13
CA VAL A 150 -21.94 -36.66 -14.08
C VAL A 150 -22.89 -37.36 -13.12
N GLU A 151 -23.19 -36.79 -11.95
CA GLU A 151 -24.21 -37.29 -11.00
C GLU A 151 -25.57 -37.48 -11.71
N ALA A 152 -26.01 -36.47 -12.47
CA ALA A 152 -27.26 -36.53 -13.24
C ALA A 152 -27.23 -37.57 -14.37
N ILE A 153 -26.12 -37.71 -15.10
CA ILE A 153 -25.96 -38.72 -16.16
C ILE A 153 -25.97 -40.13 -15.58
N MET A 154 -25.26 -40.35 -14.47
CA MET A 154 -25.25 -41.64 -13.76
C MET A 154 -26.63 -42.00 -13.21
N SER A 155 -27.39 -41.03 -12.69
CA SER A 155 -28.77 -41.28 -12.22
C SER A 155 -29.74 -41.66 -13.34
N THR A 156 -29.46 -41.30 -14.60
CA THR A 156 -30.35 -41.56 -15.75
C THR A 156 -29.96 -42.80 -16.57
N PHE A 157 -28.65 -43.05 -16.74
CA PHE A 157 -28.11 -44.04 -17.68
C PHE A 157 -27.15 -45.07 -17.04
N GLY A 158 -26.83 -44.90 -15.75
CA GLY A 158 -25.93 -45.79 -15.02
C GLY A 158 -26.54 -47.15 -14.74
N ILE A 159 -25.72 -48.19 -14.86
CA ILE A 159 -26.03 -49.53 -14.36
C ILE A 159 -25.82 -49.49 -12.82
N PRO A 160 -26.81 -49.86 -11.99
CA PRO A 160 -26.61 -49.91 -10.55
C PRO A 160 -25.70 -51.08 -10.16
N GLU A 161 -24.80 -50.84 -9.19
CA GLU A 161 -24.04 -51.93 -8.54
C GLU A 161 -25.00 -52.84 -7.76
N GLU A 162 -24.67 -54.13 -7.72
CA GLU A 162 -25.55 -55.27 -7.41
C GLU A 162 -26.70 -55.04 -6.40
N GLY A 163 -27.94 -55.33 -6.81
CA GLY A 163 -29.04 -55.65 -5.89
C GLY A 163 -30.15 -54.60 -5.67
N THR A 164 -30.24 -53.54 -6.50
CA THR A 164 -31.37 -52.59 -6.46
C THR A 164 -32.12 -52.46 -7.80
N ALA A 165 -33.39 -52.89 -7.80
CA ALA A 165 -34.42 -52.43 -8.74
C ALA A 165 -35.22 -51.31 -8.02
N VAL A 166 -35.80 -50.27 -8.64
CA VAL A 166 -36.20 -49.94 -10.04
C VAL A 166 -35.95 -48.40 -10.24
N VAL A 167 -36.26 -47.66 -11.33
CA VAL A 167 -37.19 -47.74 -12.49
C VAL A 167 -36.54 -47.11 -13.74
N ALA A 168 -37.00 -47.47 -14.95
CA ALA A 168 -36.99 -46.67 -16.21
C ALA A 168 -35.77 -45.78 -16.60
N GLY A 169 -34.57 -46.37 -16.72
CA GLY A 169 -33.44 -45.78 -17.47
C GLY A 169 -32.95 -46.72 -18.58
N LEU A 170 -32.38 -46.18 -19.68
CA LEU A 170 -31.57 -47.00 -20.59
C LEU A 170 -30.23 -47.31 -19.91
N GLN A 171 -30.15 -48.47 -19.25
CA GLN A 171 -28.97 -48.93 -18.53
C GLN A 171 -27.86 -49.33 -19.51
N VAL A 172 -26.95 -48.40 -19.81
CA VAL A 172 -25.88 -48.57 -20.81
C VAL A 172 -24.50 -48.21 -20.25
N LEU A 173 -24.41 -47.35 -19.23
CA LEU A 173 -23.14 -46.84 -18.73
C LEU A 173 -22.68 -47.60 -17.47
N PRO A 174 -21.44 -48.15 -17.43
CA PRO A 174 -20.89 -48.73 -16.22
C PRO A 174 -20.69 -47.66 -15.13
N SER A 175 -21.00 -48.04 -13.90
CA SER A 175 -20.80 -47.27 -12.67
C SER A 175 -19.37 -47.42 -12.14
N GLY A 176 -19.02 -46.54 -11.19
CA GLY A 176 -17.77 -46.60 -10.44
C GLY A 176 -16.96 -45.30 -10.50
N TYR A 177 -16.01 -45.14 -9.57
CA TYR A 177 -15.23 -43.92 -9.43
C TYR A 177 -14.47 -43.53 -10.71
N TRP A 178 -13.75 -44.48 -11.32
CA TRP A 178 -12.97 -44.24 -12.53
C TRP A 178 -13.82 -43.94 -13.76
N TRP A 179 -15.02 -44.53 -13.86
CA TRP A 179 -15.98 -44.24 -14.92
C TRP A 179 -16.60 -42.85 -14.75
N SER A 180 -17.05 -42.50 -13.54
CA SER A 180 -17.51 -41.15 -13.19
C SER A 180 -16.45 -40.08 -13.52
N LEU A 181 -15.19 -40.34 -13.17
CA LEU A 181 -14.06 -39.49 -13.52
C LEU A 181 -13.88 -39.37 -15.04
N LEU A 182 -13.94 -40.48 -15.79
CA LEU A 182 -13.81 -40.51 -17.26
C LEU A 182 -14.92 -39.70 -17.95
N TYR A 183 -16.18 -39.81 -17.49
CA TYR A 183 -17.27 -38.99 -18.00
C TYR A 183 -17.05 -37.50 -17.67
N GLY A 184 -16.56 -37.20 -16.46
CA GLY A 184 -16.18 -35.85 -16.06
C GLY A 184 -15.07 -35.24 -16.91
N THR A 185 -14.00 -36.01 -17.21
CA THR A 185 -12.90 -35.53 -18.06
C THR A 185 -13.34 -35.31 -19.50
N ALA A 186 -14.18 -36.20 -20.05
CA ALA A 186 -14.75 -36.05 -21.40
C ALA A 186 -15.64 -34.80 -21.51
N LEU A 187 -16.54 -34.56 -20.54
CA LEU A 187 -17.39 -33.37 -20.49
C LEU A 187 -16.58 -32.08 -20.32
N LEU A 188 -15.56 -32.11 -19.46
CA LEU A 188 -14.64 -30.98 -19.28
C LEU A 188 -13.84 -30.69 -20.55
N PHE A 189 -13.44 -31.72 -21.31
CA PHE A 189 -12.76 -31.57 -22.60
C PHE A 189 -13.67 -30.97 -23.68
N ILE A 190 -14.96 -31.34 -23.71
CA ILE A 190 -15.96 -30.67 -24.57
C ILE A 190 -16.07 -29.17 -24.22
N CYS A 191 -16.17 -28.85 -22.92
CA CYS A 191 -16.18 -27.46 -22.45
C CYS A 191 -14.92 -26.69 -22.89
N PHE A 192 -13.75 -27.33 -22.78
CA PHE A 192 -12.46 -26.76 -23.20
C PHE A 192 -12.43 -26.43 -24.70
N ILE A 193 -12.87 -27.34 -25.57
CA ILE A 193 -12.96 -27.10 -27.03
C ILE A 193 -13.82 -25.87 -27.32
N VAL A 194 -15.01 -25.76 -26.72
CA VAL A 194 -15.91 -24.60 -26.91
C VAL A 194 -15.26 -23.30 -26.43
N CYS A 195 -14.53 -23.32 -25.31
CA CYS A 195 -13.83 -22.16 -24.75
C CYS A 195 -12.63 -21.70 -25.61
N LEU A 196 -11.96 -22.63 -26.31
CA LEU A 196 -10.86 -22.30 -27.23
C LEU A 196 -11.30 -21.48 -28.44
N VAL A 197 -12.52 -21.68 -28.96
CA VAL A 197 -12.99 -20.98 -30.17
C VAL A 197 -13.37 -19.51 -29.90
N GLY A 198 -13.62 -19.15 -28.63
CA GLY A 198 -13.66 -17.76 -28.15
C GLY A 198 -15.02 -17.24 -27.70
N ALA A 199 -14.99 -16.06 -27.05
CA ALA A 199 -16.12 -15.47 -26.31
C ALA A 199 -17.39 -15.24 -27.14
N HIS A 200 -17.26 -14.92 -28.43
CA HIS A 200 -18.39 -14.70 -29.33
C HIS A 200 -19.13 -16.01 -29.69
N ILE A 201 -18.42 -17.15 -29.75
CA ILE A 201 -19.04 -18.46 -29.99
C ILE A 201 -19.70 -18.97 -28.72
N TYR A 202 -19.03 -18.81 -27.57
CA TYR A 202 -19.65 -19.00 -26.26
C TYR A 202 -20.95 -18.20 -26.12
N ALA A 203 -20.94 -16.89 -26.36
CA ALA A 203 -22.13 -16.04 -26.23
C ALA A 203 -23.32 -16.51 -27.11
N LYS A 204 -23.05 -17.06 -28.29
CA LYS A 204 -24.07 -17.69 -29.14
C LYS A 204 -24.59 -19.01 -28.58
N ALA A 205 -23.69 -19.89 -28.12
CA ALA A 205 -24.07 -21.16 -27.51
C ALA A 205 -24.91 -20.94 -26.24
N THR A 206 -24.47 -20.05 -25.35
CA THR A 206 -25.18 -19.64 -24.13
C THR A 206 -26.56 -19.05 -24.42
N PHE A 207 -26.73 -18.32 -25.54
CA PHE A 207 -28.04 -17.83 -25.97
C PHE A 207 -29.00 -18.96 -26.40
N VAL A 208 -28.51 -19.96 -27.16
CA VAL A 208 -29.30 -21.15 -27.51
C VAL A 208 -29.68 -21.95 -26.25
N ILE A 209 -28.73 -22.10 -25.31
CA ILE A 209 -28.98 -22.76 -24.03
C ILE A 209 -30.05 -22.02 -23.20
N VAL A 210 -30.06 -20.68 -23.18
CA VAL A 210 -31.15 -19.92 -22.50
C VAL A 210 -32.51 -20.25 -23.09
N ILE A 211 -32.64 -20.37 -24.41
CA ILE A 211 -33.92 -20.70 -25.04
C ILE A 211 -34.39 -22.09 -24.58
N ILE A 212 -33.51 -23.09 -24.59
CA ILE A 212 -33.81 -24.44 -24.11
C ILE A 212 -34.22 -24.39 -22.62
N PHE A 213 -33.41 -23.74 -21.78
CA PHE A 213 -33.65 -23.61 -20.35
C PHE A 213 -35.00 -22.93 -20.03
N VAL A 214 -35.34 -21.84 -20.73
CA VAL A 214 -36.61 -21.13 -20.54
C VAL A 214 -37.81 -21.99 -20.96
N VAL A 215 -37.70 -22.79 -22.02
CA VAL A 215 -38.75 -23.74 -22.43
C VAL A 215 -38.94 -24.83 -21.36
N VAL A 216 -37.85 -25.42 -20.86
CA VAL A 216 -37.92 -26.44 -19.79
C VAL A 216 -38.53 -25.86 -18.52
N LEU A 217 -38.04 -24.70 -18.07
CA LEU A 217 -38.53 -24.02 -16.86
C LEU A 217 -40.02 -23.65 -16.98
N THR A 218 -40.46 -23.15 -18.13
CA THR A 218 -41.87 -22.84 -18.39
C THR A 218 -42.73 -24.09 -18.33
N THR A 219 -42.24 -25.21 -18.88
CA THR A 219 -42.96 -26.49 -18.82
C THR A 219 -43.08 -27.00 -17.38
N ILE A 220 -42.04 -26.88 -16.56
CA ILE A 220 -42.10 -27.23 -15.13
C ILE A 220 -43.13 -26.37 -14.38
N PHE A 221 -43.24 -25.07 -14.68
CA PHE A 221 -44.28 -24.23 -14.07
C PHE A 221 -45.70 -24.63 -14.50
N ILE A 222 -45.90 -24.99 -15.77
CA ILE A 222 -47.17 -25.51 -16.30
C ILE A 222 -47.50 -26.87 -15.68
N ASN A 223 -46.49 -27.70 -15.42
CA ASN A 223 -46.63 -29.06 -14.90
C ASN A 223 -47.41 -29.10 -13.57
N PHE A 224 -47.10 -28.18 -12.64
CA PHE A 224 -47.79 -28.08 -11.34
C PHE A 224 -49.28 -27.73 -11.45
N ILE A 225 -49.75 -27.28 -12.62
CA ILE A 225 -51.16 -26.93 -12.88
C ILE A 225 -51.88 -28.06 -13.62
N ILE A 226 -51.21 -28.72 -14.57
CA ILE A 226 -51.83 -29.72 -15.46
C ILE A 226 -51.80 -31.14 -14.85
N VAL A 227 -50.71 -31.52 -14.19
CA VAL A 227 -50.52 -32.92 -13.75
C VAL A 227 -51.29 -33.17 -12.45
N GLY A 228 -52.17 -34.18 -12.49
CA GLY A 228 -52.93 -34.68 -11.35
C GLY A 228 -52.07 -35.47 -10.34
N PRO A 229 -52.66 -35.99 -9.25
CA PRO A 229 -51.92 -36.73 -8.25
C PRO A 229 -51.32 -38.04 -8.81
N ILE A 230 -50.04 -38.28 -8.54
CA ILE A 230 -49.25 -39.43 -9.01
C ILE A 230 -48.49 -40.04 -7.83
N VAL A 231 -48.36 -41.36 -7.81
CA VAL A 231 -47.52 -42.09 -6.84
C VAL A 231 -46.14 -42.32 -7.45
N VAL A 232 -45.10 -41.81 -6.80
CA VAL A 232 -43.68 -41.94 -7.20
C VAL A 232 -43.03 -43.06 -6.39
N MET A 233 -42.17 -43.85 -7.04
CA MET A 233 -41.38 -44.92 -6.41
C MET A 233 -40.06 -44.34 -5.90
N LEU A 234 -39.77 -44.43 -4.59
CA LEU A 234 -38.50 -43.94 -4.06
C LEU A 234 -37.35 -44.93 -4.33
N PRO A 235 -36.13 -44.45 -4.64
CA PRO A 235 -34.93 -45.28 -4.60
C PRO A 235 -34.65 -45.72 -3.15
N GLY A 236 -34.53 -47.03 -2.91
CA GLY A 236 -34.42 -47.58 -1.57
C GLY A 236 -33.43 -48.75 -1.46
N ASN A 237 -32.62 -48.75 -0.40
CA ASN A 237 -31.68 -49.84 -0.13
C ASN A 237 -32.41 -51.12 0.30
N SER A 238 -32.12 -52.22 -0.40
CA SER A 238 -32.49 -53.59 -0.06
C SER A 238 -31.81 -54.05 1.24
N GLY A 239 -32.39 -53.73 2.40
CA GLY A 239 -32.04 -54.38 3.67
C GLY A 239 -32.49 -55.85 3.65
N LEU A 240 -31.63 -56.77 4.12
CA LEU A 240 -31.70 -58.22 3.86
C LEU A 240 -32.97 -58.99 4.33
N ASN A 241 -34.02 -58.33 4.84
CA ASN A 241 -35.22 -58.96 5.40
C ASN A 241 -36.53 -58.19 5.15
N GLY A 242 -36.66 -57.45 4.03
CA GLY A 242 -37.99 -56.91 3.67
C GLY A 242 -38.06 -56.09 2.38
N THR A 243 -38.79 -56.60 1.38
CA THR A 243 -39.15 -55.90 0.14
C THR A 243 -40.27 -54.87 0.36
N SER A 244 -39.99 -53.83 1.13
CA SER A 244 -40.87 -52.66 1.27
C SER A 244 -40.44 -51.54 0.33
N THR A 245 -40.95 -51.56 -0.91
CA THR A 245 -40.84 -50.42 -1.83
C THR A 245 -41.59 -49.22 -1.26
N ARG A 246 -40.87 -48.26 -0.69
CA ARG A 246 -41.48 -47.04 -0.16
C ARG A 246 -41.92 -46.15 -1.32
N THR A 247 -43.22 -45.94 -1.43
CA THR A 247 -43.82 -44.95 -2.33
C THR A 247 -43.89 -43.58 -1.66
N ALA A 248 -43.96 -42.53 -2.47
CA ALA A 248 -44.21 -41.17 -2.03
C ALA A 248 -45.20 -40.48 -2.98
N ASN A 249 -46.02 -39.56 -2.48
CA ASN A 249 -47.10 -38.99 -3.29
C ASN A 249 -46.78 -37.58 -3.82
N TYR A 250 -46.96 -37.40 -5.12
CA TYR A 250 -47.28 -36.11 -5.70
C TYR A 250 -48.80 -35.93 -5.61
N THR A 251 -49.26 -34.93 -4.86
CA THR A 251 -50.70 -34.79 -4.52
C THR A 251 -51.46 -33.80 -5.40
N GLY A 252 -50.74 -33.07 -6.26
CA GLY A 252 -51.17 -31.76 -6.75
C GLY A 252 -51.32 -30.75 -5.60
N PHE A 253 -51.70 -29.50 -5.90
CA PHE A 253 -51.88 -28.45 -4.89
C PHE A 253 -52.89 -28.84 -3.81
N ARG A 254 -52.40 -29.16 -2.61
CA ARG A 254 -53.23 -29.47 -1.44
C ARG A 254 -52.73 -28.76 -0.19
N ARG A 255 -53.66 -28.15 0.53
CA ARG A 255 -53.38 -27.44 1.79
C ARG A 255 -52.71 -28.34 2.84
N HIS A 256 -53.15 -29.59 2.97
CA HIS A 256 -52.55 -30.56 3.90
C HIS A 256 -51.07 -30.85 3.57
N THR A 257 -50.74 -31.02 2.28
CA THR A 257 -49.36 -31.22 1.82
C THR A 257 -48.49 -30.00 2.12
N PHE A 258 -49.02 -28.80 1.86
CA PHE A 258 -48.35 -27.54 2.20
C PHE A 258 -48.10 -27.39 3.71
N GLU A 259 -49.10 -27.67 4.54
CA GLU A 259 -48.98 -27.62 6.01
C GLU A 259 -47.93 -28.62 6.52
N GLY A 260 -47.86 -29.83 5.95
CA GLY A 260 -46.80 -30.81 6.21
C GLY A 260 -45.39 -30.37 5.80
N ASN A 261 -45.26 -29.35 4.93
CA ASN A 261 -44.00 -28.79 4.44
C ASN A 261 -43.61 -27.43 5.07
N LEU A 262 -44.41 -26.85 5.97
CA LEU A 262 -44.16 -25.51 6.54
C LEU A 262 -42.87 -25.40 7.36
N LEU A 263 -42.68 -26.30 8.32
CA LEU A 263 -41.61 -26.25 9.34
C LEU A 263 -40.36 -27.05 8.93
N PRO A 264 -39.18 -26.81 9.51
CA PRO A 264 -38.00 -27.63 9.27
C PRO A 264 -38.11 -29.03 9.87
N ASN A 265 -37.51 -30.00 9.18
CA ASN A 265 -37.29 -31.35 9.68
C ASN A 265 -35.98 -31.89 9.08
N TYR A 266 -34.86 -31.58 9.73
CA TYR A 266 -33.53 -31.98 9.29
C TYR A 266 -33.28 -33.47 9.54
N THR A 267 -33.14 -34.23 8.47
CA THR A 267 -32.88 -35.67 8.51
C THR A 267 -31.48 -36.00 7.98
N VAL A 268 -31.10 -37.29 8.08
CA VAL A 268 -29.90 -37.79 7.42
C VAL A 268 -30.15 -37.86 5.92
N ASP A 269 -29.31 -37.16 5.16
CA ASP A 269 -29.37 -37.16 3.71
C ASP A 269 -28.99 -38.54 3.15
N TYR A 270 -29.72 -38.97 2.11
CA TYR A 270 -29.60 -40.32 1.57
C TYR A 270 -28.38 -40.53 0.66
N THR A 271 -27.84 -39.46 0.06
CA THR A 271 -26.63 -39.56 -0.79
C THR A 271 -25.32 -39.45 -0.01
N THR A 272 -25.34 -38.72 1.11
CA THR A 272 -24.13 -38.41 1.89
C THR A 272 -24.04 -39.16 3.22
N GLY A 273 -25.15 -39.72 3.71
CA GLY A 273 -25.22 -40.33 5.04
C GLY A 273 -25.01 -39.33 6.19
N ALA A 274 -24.96 -38.03 5.91
CA ALA A 274 -24.67 -37.00 6.89
C ALA A 274 -25.96 -36.37 7.46
N MET A 275 -25.95 -36.08 8.76
CA MET A 275 -27.01 -35.29 9.41
C MET A 275 -27.03 -33.87 8.80
N MET A 276 -28.18 -33.44 8.30
CA MET A 276 -28.35 -32.10 7.74
C MET A 276 -28.54 -31.04 8.82
N SER A 277 -28.27 -29.78 8.47
CA SER A 277 -28.45 -28.61 9.32
C SER A 277 -28.69 -27.37 8.46
N PHE A 278 -29.16 -26.28 9.08
CA PHE A 278 -29.35 -24.99 8.40
C PHE A 278 -28.14 -24.57 7.57
N ALA A 279 -26.93 -24.63 8.15
CA ALA A 279 -25.71 -24.20 7.48
C ALA A 279 -25.32 -25.11 6.30
N LYS A 280 -25.49 -26.43 6.41
CA LYS A 280 -25.21 -27.38 5.31
C LYS A 280 -26.18 -27.20 4.14
N VAL A 281 -27.48 -27.09 4.45
CA VAL A 281 -28.53 -26.89 3.42
C VAL A 281 -28.38 -25.52 2.78
N PHE A 282 -28.04 -24.47 3.55
CA PHE A 282 -27.70 -23.16 3.02
C PHE A 282 -26.48 -23.21 2.09
N ALA A 283 -25.40 -23.93 2.44
CA ALA A 283 -24.22 -24.03 1.57
C ALA A 283 -24.54 -24.66 0.21
N VAL A 284 -25.33 -25.74 0.19
CA VAL A 284 -25.78 -26.39 -1.05
C VAL A 284 -26.68 -25.46 -1.88
N MET A 285 -27.60 -24.75 -1.23
CA MET A 285 -28.49 -23.78 -1.89
C MET A 285 -27.72 -22.57 -2.45
N PHE A 286 -26.83 -21.98 -1.65
CA PHE A 286 -26.14 -20.72 -1.97
C PHE A 286 -25.28 -20.84 -3.22
N ASN A 287 -24.69 -22.02 -3.47
CA ASN A 287 -23.97 -22.34 -4.70
C ASN A 287 -24.83 -22.08 -5.95
N GLY A 288 -26.13 -22.42 -5.89
CA GLY A 288 -27.14 -22.10 -6.91
C GLY A 288 -27.59 -20.64 -6.96
N CYS A 289 -27.01 -19.77 -6.14
CA CYS A 289 -27.20 -18.32 -6.19
C CYS A 289 -25.89 -17.57 -6.51
N THR A 290 -24.76 -18.28 -6.64
CA THR A 290 -23.48 -17.71 -7.10
C THR A 290 -23.49 -17.41 -8.60
N GLY A 291 -22.39 -16.89 -9.16
CA GLY A 291 -22.28 -16.62 -10.60
C GLY A 291 -22.64 -15.20 -11.04
N ILE A 292 -22.97 -14.29 -10.11
CA ILE A 292 -23.31 -12.88 -10.42
C ILE A 292 -22.26 -12.11 -11.24
N MET A 293 -21.00 -12.56 -11.21
CA MET A 293 -19.89 -11.93 -11.92
C MET A 293 -19.69 -12.49 -13.34
N ALA A 294 -20.47 -13.48 -13.80
CA ALA A 294 -20.37 -14.03 -15.15
C ALA A 294 -20.50 -12.95 -16.24
N GLY A 295 -21.51 -12.07 -16.13
CA GLY A 295 -21.67 -10.93 -17.05
C GLY A 295 -20.56 -9.87 -16.94
N SER A 296 -19.90 -9.74 -15.79
CA SER A 296 -18.76 -8.82 -15.63
C SER A 296 -17.42 -9.39 -16.11
N ASN A 297 -17.28 -10.72 -16.19
CA ASN A 297 -16.11 -11.38 -16.78
C ASN A 297 -15.96 -11.09 -18.28
N MET A 298 -17.05 -10.74 -18.96
CA MET A 298 -17.07 -10.36 -20.37
C MET A 298 -16.96 -8.84 -20.62
N SER A 299 -16.58 -8.04 -19.62
CA SER A 299 -16.63 -6.56 -19.68
C SER A 299 -15.92 -5.93 -20.89
N GLY A 300 -14.82 -6.53 -21.35
CA GLY A 300 -14.08 -6.07 -22.55
C GLY A 300 -14.82 -6.24 -23.86
N ASP A 301 -15.67 -7.26 -23.96
CA ASP A 301 -16.42 -7.62 -25.16
C ASP A 301 -17.75 -6.86 -25.25
N LEU A 302 -18.17 -6.18 -24.18
CA LEU A 302 -19.40 -5.38 -24.13
C LEU A 302 -19.28 -4.06 -24.89
N LYS A 303 -20.37 -3.63 -25.52
CA LYS A 303 -20.44 -2.31 -26.18
C LYS A 303 -20.24 -1.16 -25.19
N ASN A 304 -21.01 -1.16 -24.10
CA ASN A 304 -21.03 -0.15 -23.04
C ASN A 304 -21.04 -0.84 -21.65
N PRO A 305 -19.90 -1.27 -21.10
CA PRO A 305 -19.87 -2.10 -19.89
C PRO A 305 -20.48 -1.42 -18.65
N SER A 306 -20.17 -0.13 -18.42
CA SER A 306 -20.70 0.65 -17.29
C SER A 306 -22.22 0.86 -17.32
N TYR A 307 -22.87 0.68 -18.49
CA TYR A 307 -24.33 0.69 -18.62
C TYR A 307 -24.92 -0.72 -18.53
N ALA A 308 -24.23 -1.69 -19.16
CA ALA A 308 -24.70 -3.06 -19.34
C ALA A 308 -24.60 -3.89 -18.06
N ILE A 309 -23.50 -3.77 -17.31
CA ILE A 309 -23.25 -4.58 -16.10
C ILE A 309 -24.31 -4.27 -15.02
N PRO A 310 -24.57 -3.01 -14.61
CA PRO A 310 -25.53 -2.75 -13.53
C PRO A 310 -26.96 -3.22 -13.86
N ARG A 311 -27.47 -2.88 -15.05
CA ARG A 311 -28.82 -3.29 -15.47
C ARG A 311 -28.91 -4.80 -15.68
N GLY A 312 -27.91 -5.41 -16.30
CA GLY A 312 -27.94 -6.82 -16.64
C GLY A 312 -27.85 -7.74 -15.43
N THR A 313 -26.93 -7.45 -14.50
CA THR A 313 -26.76 -8.25 -13.28
C THR A 313 -27.95 -8.07 -12.32
N LEU A 314 -28.46 -6.84 -12.11
CA LEU A 314 -29.64 -6.63 -11.26
C LEU A 314 -30.90 -7.32 -11.81
N ALA A 315 -31.13 -7.25 -13.13
CA ALA A 315 -32.26 -7.94 -13.75
C ALA A 315 -32.14 -9.47 -13.64
N ALA A 316 -30.93 -10.02 -13.81
CA ALA A 316 -30.69 -11.45 -13.64
C ALA A 316 -30.97 -11.92 -12.20
N VAL A 317 -30.41 -11.21 -11.21
CA VAL A 317 -30.58 -11.52 -9.77
C VAL A 317 -32.04 -11.41 -9.32
N LEU A 318 -32.78 -10.40 -9.80
CA LEU A 318 -34.21 -10.27 -9.50
C LEU A 318 -35.02 -11.43 -10.12
N THR A 319 -34.70 -11.80 -11.36
CA THR A 319 -35.38 -12.91 -12.06
C THR A 319 -35.15 -14.24 -11.33
N THR A 320 -33.90 -14.54 -10.95
CA THR A 320 -33.57 -15.79 -10.25
C THR A 320 -34.19 -15.84 -8.85
N PHE A 321 -34.18 -14.73 -8.11
CA PHE A 321 -34.86 -14.63 -6.81
C PHE A 321 -36.34 -14.98 -6.89
N ILE A 322 -37.06 -14.41 -7.86
CA ILE A 322 -38.49 -14.67 -8.06
C ILE A 322 -38.70 -16.14 -8.44
N THR A 323 -37.97 -16.66 -9.43
CA THR A 323 -38.08 -18.05 -9.88
C THR A 323 -37.85 -19.05 -8.75
N TYR A 324 -36.81 -18.89 -7.93
CA TYR A 324 -36.52 -19.81 -6.82
C TYR A 324 -37.63 -19.79 -5.76
N ASN A 325 -38.10 -18.61 -5.33
CA ASN A 325 -39.15 -18.53 -4.30
C ASN A 325 -40.50 -19.06 -4.79
N VAL A 326 -40.89 -18.75 -6.04
CA VAL A 326 -42.10 -19.32 -6.64
C VAL A 326 -41.97 -20.84 -6.72
N LEU A 327 -40.86 -21.38 -7.24
CA LEU A 327 -40.66 -22.82 -7.35
C LEU A 327 -40.70 -23.52 -5.97
N SER A 328 -40.09 -22.94 -4.92
CA SER A 328 -40.20 -23.47 -3.55
C SER A 328 -41.64 -23.55 -3.03
N LEU A 329 -42.47 -22.53 -3.31
CA LEU A 329 -43.88 -22.53 -2.91
C LEU A 329 -44.69 -23.59 -3.68
N LEU A 330 -44.47 -23.71 -4.99
CA LEU A 330 -45.18 -24.69 -5.84
C LEU A 330 -44.81 -26.14 -5.47
N VAL A 331 -43.52 -26.40 -5.26
CA VAL A 331 -42.99 -27.71 -4.82
C VAL A 331 -43.57 -28.11 -3.46
N ALA A 332 -43.60 -27.19 -2.49
CA ALA A 332 -44.13 -27.48 -1.17
C ALA A 332 -45.65 -27.70 -1.13
N GLY A 333 -46.40 -27.07 -2.03
CA GLY A 333 -47.85 -27.23 -2.13
C GLY A 333 -48.28 -28.55 -2.77
N SER A 334 -47.39 -29.20 -3.54
CA SER A 334 -47.73 -30.30 -4.44
C SER A 334 -47.01 -31.62 -4.16
N CYS A 335 -45.84 -31.60 -3.53
CA CYS A 335 -45.03 -32.79 -3.25
C CYS A 335 -45.00 -33.12 -1.76
N GLU A 336 -45.20 -34.39 -1.40
CA GLU A 336 -45.04 -34.87 -0.02
C GLU A 336 -43.57 -34.75 0.46
N ARG A 337 -43.35 -34.40 1.74
CA ARG A 337 -41.99 -34.15 2.28
C ARG A 337 -41.02 -35.30 2.03
N ILE A 338 -41.48 -36.55 2.11
CA ILE A 338 -40.60 -37.71 1.96
C ILE A 338 -40.05 -37.86 0.54
N LEU A 339 -40.83 -37.47 -0.48
CA LEU A 339 -40.34 -37.35 -1.86
C LEU A 339 -39.19 -36.33 -1.92
N LEU A 340 -39.42 -35.14 -1.39
CA LEU A 340 -38.45 -34.03 -1.37
C LEU A 340 -37.16 -34.32 -0.60
N GLN A 341 -37.18 -35.26 0.35
CA GLN A 341 -36.01 -35.67 1.14
C GLN A 341 -35.27 -36.89 0.58
N LYS A 342 -35.93 -37.73 -0.22
CA LYS A 342 -35.39 -39.04 -0.66
C LYS A 342 -35.20 -39.18 -2.17
N ASP A 343 -35.65 -38.21 -2.95
CA ASP A 343 -35.34 -38.14 -4.36
C ASP A 343 -35.02 -36.69 -4.81
N TYR A 344 -33.81 -36.52 -5.35
CA TYR A 344 -33.36 -35.28 -5.98
C TYR A 344 -33.90 -35.10 -7.40
N ASN A 345 -34.24 -36.19 -8.10
CA ASN A 345 -34.76 -36.14 -9.47
C ASN A 345 -36.29 -35.99 -9.54
N PHE A 346 -36.96 -35.70 -8.41
CA PHE A 346 -38.42 -35.69 -8.30
C PHE A 346 -39.11 -34.80 -9.35
N LEU A 347 -38.46 -33.74 -9.83
CA LEU A 347 -38.98 -32.89 -10.91
C LEU A 347 -39.09 -33.64 -12.25
N GLY A 348 -38.21 -34.60 -12.54
CA GLY A 348 -38.31 -35.46 -13.71
C GLY A 348 -39.50 -36.41 -13.62
N ASP A 349 -39.66 -37.05 -12.46
CA ASP A 349 -40.70 -38.07 -12.21
C ASP A 349 -42.12 -37.50 -12.25
N ILE A 350 -42.31 -36.23 -11.84
CA ILE A 350 -43.63 -35.57 -11.90
C ILE A 350 -43.92 -34.90 -13.24
N ASN A 351 -42.96 -34.83 -14.18
CA ASN A 351 -43.11 -34.01 -15.39
C ASN A 351 -43.91 -34.71 -16.52
N ILE A 352 -44.71 -33.94 -17.27
CA ILE A 352 -45.46 -34.40 -18.47
C ILE A 352 -44.56 -35.22 -19.42
N TRP A 353 -43.29 -34.85 -19.56
CA TRP A 353 -42.29 -35.61 -20.32
C TRP A 353 -40.96 -35.64 -19.56
N PRO A 354 -40.64 -36.72 -18.81
CA PRO A 354 -39.45 -36.77 -17.93
C PRO A 354 -38.12 -36.36 -18.59
N PRO A 355 -37.79 -36.76 -19.85
CA PRO A 355 -36.56 -36.36 -20.52
C PRO A 355 -36.35 -34.84 -20.65
N LEU A 356 -37.43 -34.05 -20.61
CA LEU A 356 -37.34 -32.58 -20.73
C LEU A 356 -36.61 -31.95 -19.53
N VAL A 357 -36.83 -32.47 -18.32
CA VAL A 357 -36.14 -31.99 -17.11
C VAL A 357 -34.66 -32.39 -17.16
N THR A 358 -34.36 -33.61 -17.62
CA THR A 358 -32.99 -34.08 -17.88
C THR A 358 -32.26 -33.18 -18.87
N ILE A 359 -32.91 -32.75 -19.97
CA ILE A 359 -32.36 -31.76 -20.92
C ILE A 359 -32.10 -30.41 -20.23
N GLY A 360 -32.98 -29.96 -19.33
CA GLY A 360 -32.78 -28.76 -18.51
C GLY A 360 -31.56 -28.87 -17.58
N ILE A 361 -31.40 -30.00 -16.89
CA ILE A 361 -30.25 -30.29 -16.03
C ILE A 361 -28.96 -30.28 -16.83
N TYR A 362 -28.89 -31.00 -17.96
CA TYR A 362 -27.68 -31.08 -18.78
C TYR A 362 -27.30 -29.73 -19.39
N SER A 363 -28.28 -28.98 -19.91
CA SER A 363 -28.04 -27.69 -20.57
C SER A 363 -27.66 -26.58 -19.59
N SER A 364 -28.26 -26.53 -18.39
CA SER A 364 -27.89 -25.58 -17.33
C SER A 364 -26.49 -25.85 -16.76
N THR A 365 -26.20 -27.10 -16.38
CA THR A 365 -24.91 -27.47 -15.77
C THR A 365 -23.72 -27.29 -16.70
N ILE A 366 -23.82 -27.71 -17.97
CA ILE A 366 -22.73 -27.50 -18.93
C ILE A 366 -22.48 -26.00 -19.18
N SER A 367 -23.53 -25.17 -19.18
CA SER A 367 -23.37 -23.72 -19.32
C SER A 367 -22.72 -23.07 -18.10
N ALA A 368 -23.09 -23.48 -16.89
CA ALA A 368 -22.47 -23.00 -15.66
C ALA A 368 -20.99 -23.41 -15.56
N ALA A 369 -20.65 -24.64 -15.98
CA ALA A 369 -19.26 -25.10 -16.10
C ALA A 369 -18.46 -24.25 -17.11
N MET A 370 -18.98 -24.05 -18.33
CA MET A 370 -18.33 -23.20 -19.34
C MET A 370 -18.19 -21.73 -18.88
N SER A 371 -19.19 -21.18 -18.21
CA SER A 371 -19.16 -19.82 -17.63
C SER A 371 -17.98 -19.65 -16.67
N ASN A 372 -17.83 -20.59 -15.73
CA ASN A 372 -16.76 -20.58 -14.75
C ASN A 372 -15.38 -20.83 -15.39
N LEU A 373 -15.26 -21.77 -16.33
CA LEU A 373 -14.00 -22.02 -17.05
C LEU A 373 -13.53 -20.80 -17.85
N ILE A 374 -14.45 -20.11 -18.53
CA ILE A 374 -14.14 -18.85 -19.23
C ILE A 374 -13.80 -17.75 -18.22
N GLY A 375 -14.57 -17.61 -17.14
CA GLY A 375 -14.30 -16.65 -16.06
C GLY A 375 -12.88 -16.78 -15.52
N ALA A 376 -12.49 -18.00 -15.12
CA ALA A 376 -11.15 -18.34 -14.67
C ALA A 376 -10.09 -17.91 -15.72
N SER A 377 -10.27 -18.30 -16.98
CA SER A 377 -9.31 -17.98 -18.06
C SER A 377 -9.14 -16.47 -18.30
N ARG A 378 -10.19 -15.67 -18.14
CA ARG A 378 -10.14 -14.20 -18.34
C ARG A 378 -9.47 -13.51 -17.18
N ILE A 379 -9.74 -13.94 -15.94
CA ILE A 379 -9.08 -13.44 -14.73
C ILE A 379 -7.58 -13.73 -14.79
N LEU A 380 -7.20 -14.98 -15.07
CA LEU A 380 -5.81 -15.41 -15.14
C LEU A 380 -5.03 -14.69 -16.27
N TYR A 381 -5.69 -14.45 -17.41
CA TYR A 381 -5.10 -13.66 -18.50
C TYR A 381 -4.88 -12.21 -18.09
N ALA A 382 -5.84 -11.58 -17.43
CA ALA A 382 -5.70 -10.19 -16.96
C ALA A 382 -4.65 -10.06 -15.83
N LEU A 383 -4.58 -11.03 -14.91
CA LEU A 383 -3.51 -11.14 -13.91
C LEU A 383 -2.12 -11.25 -14.58
N SER A 384 -2.01 -12.01 -15.68
CA SER A 384 -0.75 -12.12 -16.43
C SER A 384 -0.32 -10.84 -17.16
N LYS A 385 -1.26 -9.95 -17.52
CA LYS A 385 -0.94 -8.62 -18.10
C LYS A 385 -0.34 -7.67 -17.07
N ASP A 386 -0.74 -7.80 -15.82
CA ASP A 386 -0.28 -6.96 -14.71
C ASP A 386 1.10 -7.37 -14.16
N ASN A 387 1.74 -8.42 -14.72
CA ASN A 387 3.09 -8.90 -14.39
C ASN A 387 3.34 -9.17 -12.88
N LEU A 388 2.28 -9.41 -12.09
CA LEU A 388 2.32 -9.55 -10.63
C LEU A 388 3.30 -10.62 -10.09
N PHE A 389 3.58 -11.66 -10.90
CA PHE A 389 4.51 -12.75 -10.56
C PHE A 389 5.68 -12.85 -11.56
N GLY A 390 6.00 -11.75 -12.24
CA GLY A 390 7.08 -11.67 -13.23
C GLY A 390 6.98 -12.76 -14.31
N GLY A 391 8.11 -13.45 -14.55
CA GLY A 391 8.25 -14.43 -15.62
C GLY A 391 7.37 -15.69 -15.50
N PHE A 392 6.90 -16.06 -14.31
CA PHE A 392 6.13 -17.30 -14.11
C PHE A 392 4.82 -17.34 -14.91
N LEU A 393 4.16 -16.19 -15.06
CA LEU A 393 2.92 -16.05 -15.84
C LEU A 393 3.17 -15.61 -17.30
N ALA A 394 4.41 -15.44 -17.75
CA ALA A 394 4.71 -14.92 -19.09
C ALA A 394 4.12 -15.79 -20.22
N LEU A 395 4.06 -17.11 -20.02
CA LEU A 395 3.49 -18.04 -21.00
C LEU A 395 1.96 -17.90 -21.14
N VAL A 396 1.27 -17.49 -20.07
CA VAL A 396 -0.19 -17.24 -20.02
C VAL A 396 -0.61 -16.03 -20.85
N ARG A 397 0.30 -15.08 -21.07
CA ARG A 397 0.05 -13.88 -21.88
C ARG A 397 -0.15 -14.18 -23.37
N LYS A 398 0.24 -15.37 -23.87
CA LYS A 398 0.12 -15.74 -25.28
C LYS A 398 -1.35 -15.77 -25.73
N THR A 399 -1.65 -15.03 -26.79
CA THR A 399 -2.97 -14.97 -27.42
C THR A 399 -2.95 -15.64 -28.80
N SER A 400 -4.12 -16.10 -29.24
CA SER A 400 -4.37 -16.53 -30.62
C SER A 400 -4.52 -15.32 -31.54
N LEU A 401 -4.43 -15.53 -32.86
CA LEU A 401 -4.67 -14.53 -33.92
C LEU A 401 -6.02 -13.80 -33.78
N SER A 402 -7.01 -14.43 -33.14
CA SER A 402 -8.35 -13.89 -32.85
C SER A 402 -8.43 -13.15 -31.49
N GLY A 403 -7.29 -12.83 -30.87
CA GLY A 403 -7.22 -12.18 -29.54
C GLY A 403 -7.60 -13.09 -28.35
N ASN A 404 -7.95 -14.35 -28.58
CA ASN A 404 -8.36 -15.29 -27.53
C ASN A 404 -7.13 -15.81 -26.72
N PRO A 405 -7.08 -15.72 -25.37
CA PRO A 405 -5.96 -16.19 -24.57
C PRO A 405 -6.00 -17.71 -24.36
N TRP A 406 -5.69 -18.46 -25.42
CA TRP A 406 -5.82 -19.92 -25.44
C TRP A 406 -4.99 -20.64 -24.37
N PHE A 407 -3.79 -20.14 -24.03
CA PHE A 407 -2.96 -20.74 -22.99
C PHE A 407 -3.57 -20.55 -21.59
N SER A 408 -4.25 -19.43 -21.34
CA SER A 408 -4.97 -19.19 -20.10
C SER A 408 -6.17 -20.14 -19.94
N VAL A 409 -6.86 -20.47 -21.05
CA VAL A 409 -7.92 -21.49 -21.08
C VAL A 409 -7.34 -22.87 -20.77
N LEU A 410 -6.18 -23.22 -21.35
CA LEU A 410 -5.49 -24.50 -21.09
C LEU A 410 -5.07 -24.67 -19.62
N VAL A 411 -4.45 -23.66 -19.01
CA VAL A 411 -4.06 -23.70 -17.59
C VAL A 411 -5.29 -23.79 -16.69
N SER A 412 -6.36 -23.06 -17.01
CA SER A 412 -7.62 -23.15 -16.26
C SER A 412 -8.22 -24.56 -16.36
N TRP A 413 -8.29 -25.15 -17.56
CA TRP A 413 -8.76 -26.52 -17.79
C TRP A 413 -7.94 -27.55 -17.00
N LEU A 414 -6.62 -27.45 -17.01
CA LEU A 414 -5.73 -28.36 -16.28
C LEU A 414 -5.98 -28.27 -14.76
N LEU A 415 -6.18 -27.08 -14.21
CA LEU A 415 -6.50 -26.93 -12.78
C LEU A 415 -7.91 -27.42 -12.43
N VAL A 416 -8.91 -27.24 -13.31
CA VAL A 416 -10.24 -27.85 -13.12
C VAL A 416 -10.13 -29.38 -13.11
N GLN A 417 -9.31 -29.95 -14.01
CA GLN A 417 -9.03 -31.39 -14.05
C GLN A 417 -8.34 -31.89 -12.76
N VAL A 418 -7.43 -31.11 -12.17
CA VAL A 418 -6.83 -31.41 -10.86
C VAL A 418 -7.90 -31.45 -9.76
N VAL A 419 -8.86 -30.53 -9.75
CA VAL A 419 -9.96 -30.54 -8.77
C VAL A 419 -10.92 -31.73 -8.99
N LEU A 420 -11.15 -32.17 -10.24
CA LEU A 420 -11.97 -33.36 -10.51
C LEU A 420 -11.39 -34.64 -9.87
N PHE A 421 -10.06 -34.79 -9.81
CA PHE A 421 -9.42 -35.93 -9.15
C PHE A 421 -9.66 -35.99 -7.63
N ALA A 422 -10.18 -34.93 -6.99
CA ALA A 422 -10.57 -34.98 -5.59
C ALA A 422 -11.90 -35.72 -5.34
N GLY A 423 -12.72 -35.94 -6.39
CA GLY A 423 -13.89 -36.84 -6.40
C GLY A 423 -15.10 -36.46 -5.55
N GLN A 424 -14.93 -35.69 -4.47
CA GLN A 424 -15.96 -35.46 -3.45
C GLN A 424 -16.76 -34.17 -3.69
N LEU A 425 -17.90 -34.29 -4.36
CA LEU A 425 -18.79 -33.18 -4.72
C LEU A 425 -19.13 -32.25 -3.53
N ASN A 426 -19.46 -32.81 -2.36
CA ASN A 426 -19.89 -32.03 -1.19
C ASN A 426 -18.74 -31.26 -0.50
N THR A 427 -17.54 -31.84 -0.48
CA THR A 427 -16.33 -31.19 0.02
C THR A 427 -15.97 -30.01 -0.89
N ILE A 428 -16.01 -30.22 -2.21
CA ILE A 428 -15.81 -29.18 -3.22
C ILE A 428 -16.89 -28.09 -3.10
N ALA A 429 -18.17 -28.45 -2.94
CA ALA A 429 -19.28 -27.49 -2.79
C ALA A 429 -19.11 -26.54 -1.60
N SER A 430 -18.64 -27.08 -0.47
CA SER A 430 -18.37 -26.28 0.73
C SER A 430 -17.22 -25.29 0.50
N ILE A 431 -16.13 -25.75 -0.13
CA ILE A 431 -14.96 -24.92 -0.45
C ILE A 431 -15.32 -23.83 -1.48
N VAL A 432 -16.03 -24.18 -2.56
CA VAL A 432 -16.50 -23.23 -3.59
C VAL A 432 -17.34 -22.12 -2.98
N THR A 433 -18.29 -22.49 -2.12
CA THR A 433 -19.16 -21.53 -1.42
C THR A 433 -18.36 -20.56 -0.54
N ILE A 434 -17.39 -21.07 0.21
CA ILE A 434 -16.52 -20.26 1.08
C ILE A 434 -15.63 -19.32 0.25
N PHE A 435 -15.05 -19.78 -0.86
CA PHE A 435 -14.27 -18.93 -1.76
C PHE A 435 -15.12 -17.82 -2.40
N PHE A 436 -16.34 -18.10 -2.86
CA PHE A 436 -17.22 -17.05 -3.39
C PHE A 436 -17.64 -16.05 -2.30
N LEU A 437 -18.04 -16.50 -1.10
CA LEU A 437 -18.37 -15.62 0.02
C LEU A 437 -17.18 -14.72 0.42
N LEU A 438 -15.96 -15.27 0.44
CA LEU A 438 -14.74 -14.50 0.75
C LEU A 438 -14.43 -13.46 -0.34
N VAL A 439 -14.58 -13.81 -1.62
CA VAL A 439 -14.44 -12.86 -2.74
C VAL A 439 -15.49 -11.75 -2.64
N TYR A 440 -16.74 -12.09 -2.31
CA TYR A 440 -17.82 -11.10 -2.14
C TYR A 440 -17.55 -10.18 -0.94
N ALA A 441 -17.10 -10.73 0.19
CA ALA A 441 -16.66 -9.93 1.34
C ALA A 441 -15.51 -8.97 0.97
N ALA A 442 -14.50 -9.46 0.24
CA ALA A 442 -13.35 -8.67 -0.17
C ALA A 442 -13.71 -7.56 -1.18
N VAL A 443 -14.62 -7.80 -2.12
CA VAL A 443 -15.13 -6.77 -3.04
C VAL A 443 -15.96 -5.71 -2.31
N ASN A 444 -16.73 -6.08 -1.30
CA ASN A 444 -17.46 -5.11 -0.47
C ASN A 444 -16.49 -4.29 0.43
N LEU A 445 -15.48 -4.93 1.02
CA LEU A 445 -14.43 -4.28 1.83
C LEU A 445 -13.62 -3.29 0.98
N ALA A 446 -13.28 -3.68 -0.24
CA ALA A 446 -12.63 -2.86 -1.25
C ALA A 446 -13.40 -1.56 -1.55
N CYS A 447 -14.70 -1.67 -1.84
CA CYS A 447 -15.54 -0.49 -2.08
C CYS A 447 -15.67 0.40 -0.84
N LEU A 448 -15.83 -0.20 0.34
CA LEU A 448 -15.88 0.53 1.61
C LEU A 448 -14.58 1.31 1.86
N ALA A 449 -13.42 0.73 1.56
CA ALA A 449 -12.13 1.39 1.69
C ALA A 449 -11.97 2.58 0.72
N LEU A 450 -12.48 2.47 -0.51
CA LEU A 450 -12.46 3.57 -1.50
C LEU A 450 -13.34 4.75 -1.07
N GLU A 451 -14.53 4.47 -0.57
CA GLU A 451 -15.47 5.47 -0.04
C GLU A 451 -14.88 6.17 1.20
N LEU A 452 -14.35 5.39 2.15
CA LEU A 452 -13.75 5.90 3.39
C LEU A 452 -12.45 6.69 3.16
N ALA A 453 -11.68 6.34 2.12
CA ALA A 453 -10.54 7.13 1.65
C ALA A 453 -10.95 8.46 1.01
N SER A 454 -12.23 8.58 0.60
CA SER A 454 -12.72 9.66 -0.27
C SER A 454 -11.83 9.86 -1.50
N ALA A 455 -11.42 8.75 -2.12
CA ALA A 455 -10.43 8.74 -3.19
C ALA A 455 -10.93 9.59 -4.39
N PRO A 456 -10.22 10.64 -4.85
CA PRO A 456 -10.76 11.55 -5.87
C PRO A 456 -11.08 10.90 -7.23
N ASN A 457 -10.49 9.74 -7.51
CA ASN A 457 -10.70 8.92 -8.71
C ASN A 457 -11.83 7.88 -8.55
N PHE A 458 -12.44 7.78 -7.36
CA PHE A 458 -13.61 6.97 -7.09
C PHE A 458 -14.85 7.87 -7.10
N ARG A 459 -15.57 7.86 -8.22
CA ARG A 459 -16.79 8.64 -8.47
C ARG A 459 -17.85 7.74 -9.14
N PRO A 460 -18.38 6.73 -8.42
CA PRO A 460 -19.41 5.86 -8.98
C PRO A 460 -20.65 6.67 -9.38
N SER A 461 -21.10 6.55 -10.63
CA SER A 461 -22.35 7.19 -11.06
C SER A 461 -23.60 6.41 -10.64
N PHE A 462 -23.42 5.21 -10.08
CA PHE A 462 -24.49 4.35 -9.60
C PHE A 462 -25.01 4.78 -8.22
N ARG A 463 -26.26 5.28 -8.17
CA ARG A 463 -26.84 5.94 -6.99
C ARG A 463 -27.21 5.02 -5.81
N CYS A 464 -27.44 3.72 -6.03
CA CYS A 464 -27.88 2.81 -4.98
C CYS A 464 -26.73 2.23 -4.14
N PHE A 465 -25.51 2.76 -4.31
CA PHE A 465 -24.31 2.39 -3.56
C PHE A 465 -24.13 3.29 -2.35
N THR A 466 -23.89 2.70 -1.18
CA THR A 466 -23.55 3.42 0.06
C THR A 466 -22.60 2.60 0.94
N TRP A 467 -21.86 3.25 1.83
CA TRP A 467 -20.99 2.54 2.79
C TRP A 467 -21.75 1.50 3.64
N HIS A 468 -23.03 1.77 3.98
CA HIS A 468 -23.92 0.84 4.68
C HIS A 468 -24.17 -0.44 3.90
N THR A 469 -24.38 -0.35 2.58
CA THR A 469 -24.58 -1.54 1.73
C THR A 469 -23.32 -2.42 1.70
N CYS A 470 -22.13 -1.79 1.67
CA CYS A 470 -20.87 -2.52 1.74
C CYS A 470 -20.66 -3.20 3.10
N THR A 471 -20.85 -2.50 4.22
CA THR A 471 -20.66 -3.10 5.56
C THR A 471 -21.63 -4.25 5.82
N LEU A 472 -22.88 -4.13 5.40
CA LEU A 472 -23.88 -5.19 5.51
C LEU A 472 -23.53 -6.40 4.61
N GLY A 473 -22.99 -6.17 3.41
CA GLY A 473 -22.46 -7.21 2.54
C GLY A 473 -21.22 -7.93 3.09
N ILE A 474 -20.29 -7.21 3.72
CA ILE A 474 -19.12 -7.80 4.42
C ILE A 474 -19.59 -8.68 5.58
N LEU A 475 -20.44 -8.13 6.45
CA LEU A 475 -20.91 -8.82 7.64
C LEU A 475 -21.70 -10.09 7.29
N GLY A 476 -22.64 -9.99 6.35
CA GLY A 476 -23.43 -11.13 5.88
C GLY A 476 -22.56 -12.23 5.27
N SER A 477 -21.61 -11.88 4.40
CA SER A 477 -20.68 -12.87 3.82
C SER A 477 -19.80 -13.55 4.86
N LEU A 478 -19.21 -12.79 5.80
CA LEU A 478 -18.35 -13.35 6.85
C LEU A 478 -19.13 -14.25 7.82
N VAL A 479 -20.30 -13.81 8.28
CA VAL A 479 -21.16 -14.61 9.17
C VAL A 479 -21.53 -15.93 8.51
N MET A 480 -22.04 -15.92 7.28
CA MET A 480 -22.41 -17.16 6.59
C MET A 480 -21.20 -18.05 6.31
N MET A 481 -20.04 -17.48 5.97
CA MET A 481 -18.81 -18.24 5.74
C MET A 481 -18.36 -19.03 7.00
N PHE A 482 -18.37 -18.40 8.18
CA PHE A 482 -18.04 -19.07 9.43
C PHE A 482 -19.11 -20.08 9.88
N LEU A 483 -20.41 -19.80 9.62
CA LEU A 483 -21.50 -20.74 9.92
C LEU A 483 -21.44 -22.03 9.08
N ILE A 484 -20.97 -21.95 7.83
CA ILE A 484 -20.84 -23.11 6.94
C ILE A 484 -19.72 -24.04 7.42
N ASN A 485 -18.49 -23.54 7.53
CA ASN A 485 -17.37 -24.29 8.08
C ASN A 485 -16.24 -23.35 8.53
N ALA A 486 -16.07 -23.20 9.84
CA ALA A 486 -15.04 -22.33 10.42
C ALA A 486 -13.60 -22.72 10.03
N ILE A 487 -13.28 -24.02 9.87
CA ILE A 487 -11.93 -24.50 9.53
C ILE A 487 -11.54 -24.03 8.13
N TYR A 488 -12.42 -24.27 7.15
CA TYR A 488 -12.20 -23.81 5.77
C TYR A 488 -12.28 -22.28 5.66
N ALA A 489 -13.11 -21.61 6.48
CA ALA A 489 -13.16 -20.14 6.55
C ALA A 489 -11.82 -19.54 7.01
N PHE A 490 -11.27 -20.01 8.14
CA PHE A 490 -9.96 -19.57 8.63
C PHE A 490 -8.84 -19.87 7.63
N GLY A 491 -8.82 -21.07 7.04
CA GLY A 491 -7.85 -21.44 6.01
C GLY A 491 -7.92 -20.54 4.77
N SER A 492 -9.12 -20.17 4.32
CA SER A 492 -9.31 -19.30 3.15
C SER A 492 -8.91 -17.85 3.43
N ILE A 493 -9.23 -17.31 4.61
CA ILE A 493 -8.76 -15.98 5.05
C ILE A 493 -7.24 -15.97 5.15
N ALA A 494 -6.64 -16.98 5.79
CA ALA A 494 -5.18 -17.08 5.92
C ALA A 494 -4.48 -17.16 4.55
N PHE A 495 -5.05 -17.92 3.60
CA PHE A 495 -4.55 -17.98 2.23
C PHE A 495 -4.68 -16.63 1.51
N MET A 496 -5.77 -15.86 1.73
CA MET A 496 -5.92 -14.52 1.16
C MET A 496 -4.90 -13.52 1.73
N LEU A 497 -4.69 -13.54 3.04
CA LEU A 497 -3.69 -12.68 3.69
C LEU A 497 -2.26 -13.05 3.26
N LEU A 498 -1.97 -14.34 3.10
CA LEU A 498 -0.70 -14.82 2.55
C LEU A 498 -0.50 -14.33 1.11
N LEU A 499 -1.51 -14.41 0.24
CA LEU A 499 -1.42 -13.87 -1.13
C LEU A 499 -1.22 -12.35 -1.14
N LEU A 500 -1.86 -11.61 -0.24
CA LEU A 500 -1.69 -10.16 -0.11
C LEU A 500 -0.27 -9.80 0.32
N MET A 501 0.25 -10.48 1.35
CA MET A 501 1.63 -10.32 1.80
C MET A 501 2.65 -10.71 0.71
N LEU A 502 2.41 -11.82 0.02
CA LEU A 502 3.24 -12.32 -1.08
C LEU A 502 3.33 -11.31 -2.23
N ILE A 503 2.19 -10.74 -2.63
CA ILE A 503 2.13 -9.72 -3.68
C ILE A 503 2.73 -8.39 -3.21
N HIS A 504 2.58 -8.01 -1.94
CA HIS A 504 3.23 -6.82 -1.39
C HIS A 504 4.76 -6.90 -1.44
N TYR A 505 5.36 -8.08 -1.22
CA TYR A 505 6.81 -8.28 -1.25
C TYR A 505 7.40 -8.61 -2.63
N LEU A 506 6.65 -9.28 -3.52
CA LEU A 506 7.14 -9.69 -4.85
C LEU A 506 6.61 -8.82 -6.00
N GLY A 507 5.54 -8.06 -5.77
CA GLY A 507 4.88 -7.27 -6.80
C GLY A 507 5.76 -6.12 -7.28
N PRO A 508 5.89 -5.90 -8.60
CA PRO A 508 6.64 -4.76 -9.12
C PRO A 508 5.97 -3.44 -8.73
N ILE A 509 6.78 -2.38 -8.61
CA ILE A 509 6.28 -1.01 -8.43
C ILE A 509 5.36 -0.68 -9.62
N SER A 510 4.11 -0.34 -9.33
CA SER A 510 3.06 -0.22 -10.34
C SER A 510 2.87 1.23 -10.77
N ASN A 511 2.85 1.46 -12.08
CA ASN A 511 2.66 2.79 -12.66
C ASN A 511 1.24 3.36 -12.48
N TRP A 512 0.32 2.54 -11.98
CA TRP A 512 -1.07 2.88 -11.68
C TRP A 512 -1.24 2.83 -10.16
N GLY A 513 -1.59 3.97 -9.56
CA GLY A 513 -1.43 4.22 -8.12
C GLY A 513 -2.19 3.27 -7.18
N TYR A 514 -1.72 3.22 -5.93
CA TYR A 514 -2.19 2.29 -4.91
C TYR A 514 -3.29 2.91 -4.04
N ILE A 515 -4.32 2.13 -3.66
CA ILE A 515 -5.31 2.57 -2.67
C ILE A 515 -4.66 2.83 -1.30
N SER A 516 -3.64 2.05 -0.94
CA SER A 516 -2.87 2.22 0.29
C SER A 516 -2.21 3.60 0.34
N GLN A 517 -1.65 4.07 -0.77
CA GLN A 517 -1.08 5.42 -0.88
C GLN A 517 -2.16 6.52 -0.75
N ALA A 518 -3.35 6.33 -1.32
CA ALA A 518 -4.46 7.28 -1.16
C ALA A 518 -4.96 7.36 0.30
N LEU A 519 -5.10 6.22 0.98
CA LEU A 519 -5.43 6.13 2.40
C LEU A 519 -4.35 6.79 3.27
N ILE A 520 -3.06 6.53 3.00
CA ILE A 520 -1.93 7.17 3.68
C ILE A 520 -1.97 8.69 3.48
N PHE A 521 -2.18 9.17 2.25
CA PHE A 521 -2.27 10.61 1.97
C PHE A 521 -3.42 11.27 2.75
N HIS A 522 -4.62 10.66 2.72
CA HIS A 522 -5.76 11.16 3.47
C HIS A 522 -5.47 11.25 4.98
N GLN A 523 -4.86 10.21 5.53
CA GLN A 523 -4.54 10.09 6.95
C GLN A 523 -3.41 11.05 7.38
N VAL A 524 -2.34 11.18 6.59
CA VAL A 524 -1.24 12.12 6.82
C VAL A 524 -1.74 13.56 6.73
N ARG A 525 -2.56 13.90 5.73
CA ARG A 525 -3.20 15.22 5.63
C ARG A 525 -4.02 15.54 6.88
N LYS A 526 -4.85 14.59 7.35
CA LYS A 526 -5.66 14.76 8.56
C LYS A 526 -4.78 15.00 9.80
N TYR A 527 -3.70 14.25 9.96
CA TYR A 527 -2.77 14.44 11.08
C TYR A 527 -1.99 15.77 11.00
N LEU A 528 -1.58 16.21 9.80
CA LEU A 528 -0.93 17.51 9.61
C LEU A 528 -1.87 18.69 9.91
N LEU A 529 -3.17 18.55 9.62
CA LEU A 529 -4.19 19.55 9.99
C LEU A 529 -4.51 19.55 11.49
N MET A 530 -4.35 18.42 12.19
CA MET A 530 -4.46 18.35 13.65
C MET A 530 -3.24 18.92 14.37
N LEU A 531 -2.10 19.05 13.70
CA LEU A 531 -0.86 19.65 14.22
C LEU A 531 -0.90 21.18 14.08
N ASP A 532 -1.71 21.81 14.94
CA ASP A 532 -1.94 23.27 14.98
C ASP A 532 -0.74 24.03 15.58
N VAL A 533 -0.03 24.79 14.74
CA VAL A 533 1.12 25.65 15.09
C VAL A 533 0.82 26.58 16.28
N ARG A 534 -0.43 27.03 16.44
CA ARG A 534 -0.81 27.95 17.52
C ARG A 534 -0.78 27.31 18.91
N LYS A 535 -0.57 26.00 18.99
CA LYS A 535 -0.46 25.21 20.23
C LYS A 535 0.97 24.70 20.47
N ASP A 536 1.95 25.23 19.73
CA ASP A 536 3.35 24.94 19.97
C ASP A 536 3.76 25.35 21.38
N HIS A 537 4.40 24.43 22.10
CA HIS A 537 4.80 24.60 23.49
C HIS A 537 6.13 23.90 23.73
N VAL A 538 6.98 24.51 24.57
CA VAL A 538 8.36 24.09 24.85
C VAL A 538 8.47 22.59 25.19
N LYS A 539 7.53 22.08 25.99
CA LYS A 539 7.40 20.64 26.35
C LYS A 539 7.34 19.67 25.16
N PHE A 540 6.86 20.10 24.00
CA PHE A 540 6.75 19.29 22.78
C PHE A 540 7.85 19.57 21.76
N TRP A 541 8.81 20.43 22.08
CA TRP A 541 9.92 20.77 21.20
C TRP A 541 10.71 19.52 20.77
N ARG A 542 11.08 19.48 19.49
CA ARG A 542 11.93 18.45 18.89
C ARG A 542 12.91 19.10 17.92
N PRO A 543 14.11 18.56 17.71
CA PRO A 543 15.00 19.05 16.66
C PRO A 543 14.37 18.80 15.28
N GLN A 544 14.13 19.88 14.54
CA GLN A 544 13.60 19.83 13.18
C GLN A 544 14.67 20.45 12.28
N LEU A 545 15.50 19.60 11.70
CA LEU A 545 16.80 20.00 11.12
C LEU A 545 16.71 20.16 9.61
N LEU A 546 17.12 21.32 9.08
CA LEU A 546 17.39 21.54 7.65
C LEU A 546 18.91 21.53 7.46
N LEU A 547 19.46 20.50 6.83
CA LEU A 547 20.88 20.43 6.48
C LEU A 547 21.07 20.91 5.05
N MET A 548 21.87 21.96 4.87
CA MET A 548 22.29 22.40 3.54
C MET A 548 23.48 21.54 3.06
N VAL A 549 23.33 20.93 1.89
CA VAL A 549 24.32 20.04 1.29
C VAL A 549 24.74 20.62 -0.07
N ALA A 550 26.01 21.03 -0.18
CA ALA A 550 26.58 21.54 -1.43
C ALA A 550 26.82 20.40 -2.43
N ASN A 551 27.65 19.41 -2.06
CA ASN A 551 27.81 18.16 -2.79
C ASN A 551 27.58 16.98 -1.82
N PRO A 552 26.64 16.05 -2.09
CA PRO A 552 26.41 14.90 -1.23
C PRO A 552 27.61 13.95 -1.11
N ARG A 553 28.51 13.92 -2.11
CA ARG A 553 29.69 13.04 -2.15
C ARG A 553 30.67 13.28 -0.99
N SER A 554 30.80 14.52 -0.54
CA SER A 554 31.72 14.94 0.53
C SER A 554 31.07 15.13 1.90
N CYS A 555 29.76 14.82 2.02
CA CYS A 555 28.96 15.16 3.19
C CYS A 555 28.31 13.94 3.86
N THR A 556 28.71 12.70 3.54
CA THR A 556 27.98 11.51 4.01
C THR A 556 28.12 11.30 5.53
N GLY A 557 29.31 11.58 6.08
CA GLY A 557 29.56 11.58 7.53
C GLY A 557 28.64 12.54 8.28
N LEU A 558 28.47 13.77 7.75
CA LEU A 558 27.56 14.77 8.31
C LEU A 558 26.09 14.35 8.15
N MET A 559 25.69 13.86 6.98
CA MET A 559 24.31 13.44 6.72
C MET A 559 23.85 12.31 7.65
N THR A 560 24.73 11.36 7.96
CA THR A 560 24.45 10.26 8.89
C THR A 560 24.49 10.70 10.35
N PHE A 561 25.39 11.61 10.73
CA PHE A 561 25.43 12.21 12.06
C PHE A 561 24.14 12.99 12.38
N ILE A 562 23.68 13.85 11.46
CA ILE A 562 22.46 14.65 11.65
C ILE A 562 21.19 13.75 11.72
N ASN A 563 21.20 12.61 11.03
CA ASN A 563 20.16 11.59 11.18
C ASN A 563 20.14 10.91 12.57
N ASP A 564 21.28 10.84 13.27
CA ASP A 564 21.29 10.45 14.69
C ASP A 564 20.83 11.65 15.57
N LEU A 565 21.36 12.85 15.35
CA LEU A 565 21.02 14.06 16.14
C LEU A 565 19.52 14.40 16.14
N LYS A 566 18.79 14.17 15.04
CA LYS A 566 17.34 14.42 14.99
C LYS A 566 16.51 13.51 15.90
N LYS A 567 17.02 12.32 16.28
CA LYS A 567 16.28 11.21 16.94
C LYS A 567 14.96 10.83 16.24
N SER A 568 13.86 11.50 16.59
CA SER A 568 12.50 11.29 16.06
C SER A 568 11.89 12.53 15.40
N GLY A 569 12.66 13.61 15.27
CA GLY A 569 12.23 14.86 14.63
C GLY A 569 12.32 14.85 13.10
N LEU A 570 11.93 15.98 12.53
CA LEU A 570 12.01 16.26 11.10
C LEU A 570 13.48 16.39 10.69
N TYR A 571 13.80 15.92 9.49
CA TYR A 571 15.09 16.14 8.85
C TYR A 571 14.88 16.33 7.36
N VAL A 572 15.43 17.41 6.82
CA VAL A 572 15.34 17.80 5.41
C VAL A 572 16.76 18.05 4.90
N LEU A 573 17.11 17.43 3.77
CA LEU A 573 18.26 17.81 2.96
C LEU A 573 17.84 18.97 2.05
N GLY A 574 18.47 20.13 2.23
CA GLY A 574 18.36 21.26 1.33
C GLY A 574 19.54 21.27 0.35
N HIS A 575 19.27 21.49 -0.94
CA HIS A 575 20.31 21.78 -1.93
C HIS A 575 19.85 22.90 -2.85
N VAL A 576 20.71 23.91 -3.01
CA VAL A 576 20.49 25.02 -3.94
C VAL A 576 21.34 24.78 -5.18
N LYS A 577 20.71 24.75 -6.35
CA LYS A 577 21.43 24.82 -7.63
C LYS A 577 21.38 26.25 -8.15
N LEU A 578 22.53 26.78 -8.51
CA LEU A 578 22.64 28.08 -9.18
C LEU A 578 22.13 28.00 -10.62
N GLY A 579 21.26 28.93 -11.00
CA GLY A 579 20.76 29.13 -12.37
C GLY A 579 19.39 29.81 -12.45
N LEU A 580 19.13 30.47 -13.58
CA LEU A 580 17.86 31.10 -13.92
C LEU A 580 16.95 30.12 -14.68
N LEU A 581 15.66 30.08 -14.35
CA LEU A 581 14.70 29.18 -15.00
C LEU A 581 14.40 29.58 -16.45
N ASP A 582 14.38 30.88 -16.75
CA ASP A 582 14.00 31.44 -18.07
C ASP A 582 14.90 30.96 -19.22
N GLY A 583 16.15 30.59 -18.92
CA GLY A 583 17.10 30.05 -19.91
C GLY A 583 17.04 28.54 -20.12
N LEU A 584 16.18 27.81 -19.40
CA LEU A 584 16.16 26.35 -19.37
C LEU A 584 14.86 25.77 -19.99
N PRO A 585 14.95 24.73 -20.83
CA PRO A 585 13.76 24.16 -21.50
C PRO A 585 12.82 23.38 -20.55
N SER A 586 13.31 23.02 -19.36
CA SER A 586 12.60 22.29 -18.30
C SER A 586 13.35 22.40 -16.98
N ASP A 587 12.67 22.20 -15.85
CA ASP A 587 13.31 22.15 -14.52
C ASP A 587 14.43 21.07 -14.45
N PRO A 588 15.69 21.45 -14.20
CA PRO A 588 16.81 20.52 -14.10
C PRO A 588 16.87 19.75 -12.77
N LEU A 589 15.98 20.04 -11.82
CA LEU A 589 15.94 19.40 -10.51
C LEU A 589 15.11 18.11 -10.51
N GLN A 590 14.05 18.03 -11.33
CA GLN A 590 13.15 16.89 -11.36
C GLN A 590 13.89 15.56 -11.65
N SER A 591 14.84 15.55 -12.59
CA SER A 591 15.65 14.36 -12.90
C SER A 591 16.69 14.01 -11.83
N ARG A 592 17.12 14.99 -11.02
CA ARG A 592 18.05 14.78 -9.91
C ARG A 592 17.35 14.27 -8.66
N TYR A 593 16.06 14.59 -8.48
CA TYR A 593 15.30 14.25 -7.28
C TYR A 593 15.34 12.75 -6.96
N ASP A 594 15.16 11.89 -7.97
CA ASP A 594 15.24 10.43 -7.84
C ASP A 594 16.65 9.95 -7.42
N SER A 595 17.71 10.65 -7.86
CA SER A 595 19.09 10.34 -7.44
C SER A 595 19.31 10.69 -5.96
N TRP A 596 18.73 11.79 -5.47
CA TRP A 596 18.77 12.14 -4.04
C TRP A 596 17.94 11.18 -3.18
N LEU A 597 16.79 10.69 -3.66
CA LEU A 597 16.02 9.64 -2.96
C LEU A 597 16.82 8.33 -2.88
N SER A 598 17.45 7.89 -3.97
CA SER A 598 18.32 6.70 -3.98
C SER A 598 19.48 6.84 -2.98
N LEU A 599 20.07 8.03 -2.86
CA LEU A 599 21.10 8.31 -1.85
C LEU A 599 20.57 8.23 -0.41
N VAL A 600 19.37 8.75 -0.16
CA VAL A 600 18.69 8.68 1.15
C VAL A 600 18.45 7.23 1.57
N ASP A 601 17.98 6.39 0.64
CA ASP A 601 17.77 4.96 0.86
C ASP A 601 19.10 4.22 1.08
N HIS A 602 20.12 4.48 0.27
CA HIS A 602 21.46 3.89 0.42
C HIS A 602 22.14 4.22 1.75
N LEU A 603 22.03 5.48 2.21
CA LEU A 603 22.55 5.89 3.52
C LEU A 603 21.64 5.44 4.69
N ASN A 604 20.45 4.91 4.40
CA ASN A 604 19.42 4.50 5.36
C ASN A 604 19.12 5.62 6.38
N ILE A 605 18.98 6.85 5.86
CA ILE A 605 18.63 8.05 6.64
C ILE A 605 17.15 8.38 6.47
N LYS A 606 16.51 8.89 7.52
CA LYS A 606 15.09 9.25 7.49
C LYS A 606 14.94 10.74 7.22
N ALA A 607 15.22 11.14 5.98
CA ALA A 607 15.22 12.54 5.54
C ALA A 607 14.23 12.77 4.40
N PHE A 608 13.66 13.97 4.34
CA PHE A 608 13.04 14.50 3.11
C PHE A 608 14.10 15.24 2.28
N VAL A 609 13.87 15.39 0.98
CA VAL A 609 14.76 16.13 0.08
C VAL A 609 14.00 17.34 -0.45
N ASN A 610 14.60 18.53 -0.34
CA ASN A 610 14.10 19.76 -0.94
C ASN A 610 15.22 20.38 -1.79
N LEU A 611 15.03 20.34 -3.10
CA LEU A 611 15.92 20.99 -4.07
C LEU A 611 15.34 22.36 -4.44
N THR A 612 16.18 23.35 -4.72
CA THR A 612 15.75 24.70 -5.12
C THR A 612 16.70 25.27 -6.17
N LEU A 613 16.13 25.95 -7.16
CA LEU A 613 16.86 26.69 -8.20
C LEU A 613 16.82 28.17 -7.82
N ALA A 614 17.97 28.85 -7.81
CA ALA A 614 18.06 30.26 -7.45
C ALA A 614 19.30 30.94 -8.05
N ASP A 615 19.29 32.26 -8.12
CA ASP A 615 20.39 33.06 -8.69
C ASP A 615 21.61 33.14 -7.75
N SER A 616 21.37 33.05 -6.45
CA SER A 616 22.38 33.04 -5.40
C SER A 616 22.09 31.97 -4.35
N VAL A 617 23.14 31.49 -3.67
CA VAL A 617 22.99 30.49 -2.60
C VAL A 617 22.18 31.10 -1.45
N ARG A 618 22.41 32.37 -1.11
CA ARG A 618 21.65 33.11 -0.11
C ARG A 618 20.16 33.10 -0.40
N HIS A 619 19.75 33.47 -1.60
CA HIS A 619 18.34 33.52 -1.94
C HIS A 619 17.70 32.12 -1.94
N GLY A 620 18.41 31.10 -2.45
CA GLY A 620 17.94 29.72 -2.41
C GLY A 620 17.76 29.18 -0.97
N VAL A 621 18.67 29.48 -0.05
CA VAL A 621 18.54 29.08 1.37
C VAL A 621 17.43 29.86 2.07
N GLN A 622 17.27 31.16 1.81
CA GLN A 622 16.12 31.93 2.33
C GLN A 622 14.79 31.30 1.89
N ASN A 623 14.65 30.96 0.61
CA ASN A 623 13.46 30.30 0.08
C ASN A 623 13.21 28.94 0.76
N LEU A 624 14.27 28.14 0.98
CA LEU A 624 14.17 26.91 1.76
C LEU A 624 13.75 27.17 3.22
N LEU A 625 14.32 28.15 3.92
CA LEU A 625 13.97 28.47 5.31
C LEU A 625 12.51 28.90 5.48
N PHE A 626 11.94 29.61 4.50
CA PHE A 626 10.53 30.01 4.51
C PHE A 626 9.57 28.88 4.13
N ILE A 627 9.91 28.09 3.12
CA ILE A 627 8.96 27.20 2.41
C ILE A 627 9.10 25.73 2.82
N THR A 628 10.23 25.30 3.42
CA THR A 628 10.40 23.89 3.82
C THR A 628 9.42 23.43 4.91
N GLY A 629 8.84 22.25 4.70
CA GLY A 629 7.87 21.63 5.61
C GLY A 629 6.41 21.89 5.24
N PHE A 630 5.49 21.42 6.09
CA PHE A 630 4.04 21.56 5.86
C PHE A 630 3.28 21.64 7.19
N GLY A 631 2.34 22.58 7.31
CA GLY A 631 1.64 22.84 8.58
C GLY A 631 2.63 23.17 9.71
N GLY A 632 2.47 22.52 10.87
CA GLY A 632 3.43 22.56 11.99
C GLY A 632 4.65 21.65 11.86
N MET A 633 4.80 20.91 10.77
CA MET A 633 6.01 20.10 10.50
C MET A 633 6.98 20.89 9.62
N ARG A 634 7.71 21.85 10.21
CA ARG A 634 8.70 22.72 9.55
C ARG A 634 10.08 22.64 10.24
N PRO A 635 11.19 22.97 9.56
CA PRO A 635 12.48 23.09 10.22
C PRO A 635 12.54 24.26 11.22
N ASN A 636 13.19 24.02 12.36
CA ASN A 636 13.46 25.01 13.41
C ASN A 636 14.96 25.31 13.58
N THR A 637 15.82 24.47 12.98
CA THR A 637 17.28 24.57 13.08
C THR A 637 17.92 24.42 11.70
N LEU A 638 18.67 25.43 11.27
CA LEU A 638 19.52 25.39 10.08
C LEU A 638 20.87 24.75 10.43
N VAL A 639 21.30 23.78 9.63
CA VAL A 639 22.64 23.17 9.73
C VAL A 639 23.41 23.47 8.46
N LEU A 640 24.58 24.10 8.61
CA LEU A 640 25.51 24.40 7.53
C LEU A 640 26.81 23.61 7.72
N GLY A 641 27.47 23.24 6.62
CA GLY A 641 28.90 22.90 6.66
C GLY A 641 29.71 24.15 7.05
N PHE A 642 30.83 23.95 7.74
CA PHE A 642 31.75 25.05 8.02
C PHE A 642 32.39 25.57 6.73
N TYR A 643 32.60 26.89 6.63
CA TYR A 643 33.31 27.48 5.49
C TYR A 643 34.81 27.43 5.75
N ASP A 644 35.51 26.49 5.14
CA ASP A 644 36.97 26.39 5.14
C ASP A 644 37.52 26.19 3.73
N ASP A 645 38.84 26.35 3.57
CA ASP A 645 39.56 26.15 2.30
C ASP A 645 40.04 24.71 2.12
N CYS A 646 39.58 23.77 2.95
CA CYS A 646 39.94 22.38 2.83
C CYS A 646 39.46 21.80 1.49
N ILE A 647 40.27 20.90 0.92
CA ILE A 647 39.88 20.13 -0.26
C ILE A 647 38.88 19.06 0.21
N PRO A 648 37.65 19.04 -0.33
CA PRO A 648 36.67 18.03 0.06
C PRO A 648 37.08 16.64 -0.45
N GLU A 649 36.93 15.64 0.42
CA GLU A 649 37.16 14.22 0.11
C GLU A 649 35.86 13.57 -0.40
N ASP A 650 35.95 12.48 -1.17
CA ASP A 650 34.80 11.78 -1.75
C ASP A 650 34.50 10.47 -1.01
N ASP A 651 33.55 10.53 -0.07
CA ASP A 651 33.15 9.40 0.78
C ASP A 651 32.48 8.24 0.00
N LEU A 652 32.05 8.50 -1.25
CA LEU A 652 31.26 7.58 -2.07
C LEU A 652 32.11 6.77 -3.07
N GLN A 653 33.39 7.10 -3.25
CA GLN A 653 34.28 6.31 -4.10
C GLN A 653 34.44 4.88 -3.56
N GLY A 654 34.29 3.89 -4.45
CA GLY A 654 34.35 2.46 -4.13
C GLY A 654 33.05 1.85 -3.59
N LYS A 655 32.10 2.64 -3.10
CA LYS A 655 30.74 2.17 -2.76
C LYS A 655 29.85 2.24 -3.99
N MET A 656 29.99 1.25 -4.87
CA MET A 656 29.17 1.12 -6.07
C MET A 656 27.69 1.12 -5.67
N LEU A 657 27.00 2.22 -5.97
CA LEU A 657 25.56 2.35 -5.79
C LEU A 657 24.88 1.34 -6.72
N LEU A 658 24.62 0.14 -6.18
CA LEU A 658 23.82 -0.89 -6.84
C LEU A 658 22.42 -0.31 -7.03
N SER A 659 22.17 0.16 -8.26
CA SER A 659 20.83 0.45 -8.73
C SER A 659 19.98 -0.80 -8.52
N THR A 660 19.04 -0.74 -7.58
CA THR A 660 17.92 -1.69 -7.43
C THR A 660 16.91 -1.50 -8.56
N GLY A 661 17.41 -1.52 -9.80
CA GLY A 661 16.65 -1.67 -11.02
C GLY A 661 16.96 -3.04 -11.61
N THR A 662 16.32 -4.09 -11.09
CA THR A 662 16.37 -5.46 -11.64
C THR A 662 15.57 -5.56 -12.95
N GLY A 663 15.98 -4.79 -13.95
CA GLY A 663 15.65 -5.04 -15.34
C GLY A 663 16.44 -6.24 -15.85
N PHE A 664 15.85 -7.43 -15.73
CA PHE A 664 16.42 -8.68 -16.26
C PHE A 664 16.22 -8.77 -17.78
N ASP A 665 16.90 -7.92 -18.54
CA ASP A 665 17.11 -8.09 -19.99
C ASP A 665 18.55 -8.55 -20.26
N ALA A 666 18.80 -9.83 -20.02
CA ALA A 666 20.08 -10.47 -20.22
C ALA A 666 20.25 -10.95 -21.67
N VAL A 667 20.52 -10.04 -22.63
CA VAL A 667 20.93 -10.40 -24.00
C VAL A 667 22.02 -9.44 -24.52
N THR A 668 23.05 -10.03 -25.15
CA THR A 668 24.15 -9.41 -25.95
C THR A 668 25.20 -8.52 -25.24
N PRO A 669 26.49 -8.94 -25.22
CA PRO A 669 27.62 -8.10 -24.84
C PRO A 669 28.33 -7.52 -26.08
N SER A 670 27.90 -6.36 -26.57
CA SER A 670 28.63 -5.61 -27.60
C SER A 670 28.19 -4.15 -27.67
N ILE A 671 29.13 -3.26 -28.00
CA ILE A 671 29.02 -1.80 -28.24
C ILE A 671 29.30 -0.91 -27.01
N ASP A 672 30.41 -0.17 -27.14
CA ASP A 672 30.91 1.06 -26.49
C ASP A 672 30.93 1.22 -24.96
N ARG A 673 32.16 1.25 -24.43
CA ARG A 673 32.53 1.64 -23.05
C ARG A 673 32.48 3.17 -22.82
N GLY A 674 31.51 3.87 -23.42
CA GLY A 674 31.39 5.34 -23.38
C GLY A 674 30.35 5.90 -22.40
N GLU A 675 29.20 5.24 -22.25
CA GLU A 675 28.02 5.81 -21.56
C GLU A 675 27.40 4.85 -20.53
N GLN A 676 28.18 4.41 -19.54
CA GLN A 676 27.60 3.75 -18.36
C GLN A 676 27.17 4.80 -17.32
N ARG A 677 25.84 4.98 -17.19
CA ARG A 677 25.21 5.96 -16.29
C ARG A 677 25.55 5.69 -14.82
N SER A 678 26.56 6.40 -14.32
CA SER A 678 26.82 6.57 -12.89
C SER A 678 25.74 7.44 -12.22
N PRO A 679 25.54 7.33 -10.90
CA PRO A 679 24.60 8.16 -10.15
C PRO A 679 24.94 9.66 -10.27
N PHE A 680 23.92 10.48 -10.52
CA PHE A 680 24.00 11.77 -11.19
C PHE A 680 24.43 12.95 -10.29
N PHE A 681 25.54 12.80 -9.56
CA PHE A 681 26.12 13.85 -8.71
C PHE A 681 27.42 14.41 -9.32
N PRO A 682 27.59 15.74 -9.35
CA PRO A 682 28.81 16.35 -9.89
C PRO A 682 30.05 15.91 -9.11
N ASP A 683 31.20 15.99 -9.75
CA ASP A 683 32.47 15.69 -9.08
C ASP A 683 32.76 16.67 -7.93
N VAL A 684 33.63 16.20 -7.04
CA VAL A 684 34.00 16.92 -5.83
C VAL A 684 34.98 18.04 -6.19
N ARG A 685 34.79 19.23 -5.59
CA ARG A 685 35.55 20.46 -5.89
C ARG A 685 37.06 20.23 -5.82
N GLY A 686 37.77 20.54 -6.89
CA GLY A 686 39.23 20.49 -6.96
C GLY A 686 39.90 21.62 -6.16
N ALA A 687 41.21 21.52 -5.97
CA ALA A 687 41.98 22.49 -5.18
C ALA A 687 41.97 23.92 -5.74
N TYR A 688 41.80 24.07 -7.06
CA TYR A 688 41.81 25.36 -7.77
C TYR A 688 40.41 25.85 -8.16
N ASP A 689 39.36 25.09 -7.86
CA ASP A 689 37.99 25.45 -8.21
C ASP A 689 37.43 26.47 -7.22
N LEU A 690 36.87 27.55 -7.78
CA LEU A 690 36.18 28.60 -7.03
C LEU A 690 35.00 28.03 -6.22
N LYS A 691 34.72 28.64 -5.08
CA LYS A 691 33.54 28.32 -4.27
C LYS A 691 32.31 29.04 -4.84
N ASP A 692 31.18 28.33 -4.94
CA ASP A 692 29.88 28.88 -5.34
C ASP A 692 29.30 29.92 -4.35
N LEU A 693 29.91 30.07 -3.17
CA LEU A 693 29.45 30.90 -2.05
C LEU A 693 30.64 31.74 -1.54
N GLY A 694 30.44 33.04 -1.32
CA GLY A 694 31.44 33.93 -0.72
C GLY A 694 31.38 33.99 0.81
N GLU A 695 32.43 34.51 1.45
CA GLU A 695 32.52 34.65 2.92
C GLU A 695 31.42 35.54 3.51
N GLU A 696 31.23 36.73 2.95
CA GLU A 696 30.17 37.66 3.37
C GLU A 696 28.77 37.07 3.17
N GLU A 697 28.58 36.29 2.11
CA GLU A 697 27.31 35.60 1.82
C GLU A 697 27.06 34.47 2.82
N TYR A 698 28.11 33.72 3.21
CA TYR A 698 28.03 32.68 4.24
C TYR A 698 27.68 33.25 5.63
N VAL A 699 28.29 34.36 6.04
CA VAL A 699 27.93 35.01 7.32
C VAL A 699 26.53 35.65 7.22
N SER A 700 26.16 36.17 6.05
CA SER A 700 24.80 36.65 5.79
C SER A 700 23.73 35.55 5.95
N LEU A 701 24.00 34.31 5.51
CA LEU A 701 23.11 33.17 5.72
C LEU A 701 22.84 32.90 7.21
N ILE A 702 23.89 32.97 8.04
CA ILE A 702 23.79 32.80 9.49
C ILE A 702 22.95 33.93 10.09
N ALA A 703 23.23 35.18 9.72
CA ALA A 703 22.50 36.35 10.19
C ALA A 703 21.02 36.30 9.80
N ASP A 704 20.70 35.91 8.57
CA ASP A 704 19.33 35.78 8.07
C ASP A 704 18.56 34.69 8.82
N ALA A 705 19.16 33.52 9.06
CA ALA A 705 18.53 32.43 9.81
C ALA A 705 18.21 32.84 11.26
N VAL A 706 19.12 33.55 11.94
CA VAL A 706 18.90 34.09 13.29
C VAL A 706 17.79 35.16 13.28
N LYS A 707 17.76 36.05 12.27
CA LYS A 707 16.67 37.04 12.10
C LYS A 707 15.30 36.38 11.86
N MET A 708 15.26 35.22 11.21
CA MET A 708 14.06 34.40 11.03
C MET A 708 13.67 33.57 12.28
N GLY A 709 14.32 33.78 13.42
CA GLY A 709 14.05 33.06 14.67
C GLY A 709 14.42 31.57 14.61
N LYS A 710 15.31 31.17 13.70
CA LYS A 710 15.80 29.79 13.57
C LYS A 710 17.08 29.61 14.37
N ASN A 711 17.21 28.44 14.99
CA ASN A 711 18.50 28.04 15.57
C ASN A 711 19.50 27.77 14.45
N VAL A 712 20.80 27.99 14.68
CA VAL A 712 21.85 27.77 13.67
C VAL A 712 22.93 26.86 14.22
N THR A 713 23.38 25.90 13.40
CA THR A 713 24.47 24.98 13.72
C THR A 713 25.47 24.93 12.56
N LEU A 714 26.75 25.19 12.83
CA LEU A 714 27.84 25.02 11.86
C LEU A 714 28.61 23.74 12.18
N ALA A 715 28.84 22.90 11.18
CA ALA A 715 29.46 21.59 11.33
C ALA A 715 30.85 21.55 10.68
N ARG A 716 31.90 21.38 11.50
CA ARG A 716 33.31 21.38 11.06
C ARG A 716 33.97 20.01 11.23
N ASN A 717 34.88 19.65 10.31
CA ASN A 717 35.69 18.41 10.29
C ASN A 717 34.86 17.10 10.33
N PHE A 718 33.66 17.08 9.73
CA PHE A 718 32.80 15.89 9.71
C PHE A 718 33.21 14.83 8.66
N ASN A 719 34.19 15.12 7.80
CA ASN A 719 34.90 14.09 7.01
C ASN A 719 35.64 13.08 7.93
N GLN A 720 36.14 13.54 9.09
CA GLN A 720 36.77 12.66 10.09
C GLN A 720 35.75 11.82 10.90
N PHE A 721 34.44 12.02 10.71
CA PHE A 721 33.40 11.34 11.49
C PHE A 721 33.00 10.00 10.86
N ASN A 722 33.49 8.90 11.42
CA ASN A 722 33.07 7.56 11.02
C ASN A 722 32.08 6.93 12.03
N ARG A 723 30.83 6.78 11.60
CA ARG A 723 29.74 6.17 12.39
C ARG A 723 29.95 4.68 12.68
N GLU A 724 30.69 3.95 11.86
CA GLU A 724 30.93 2.51 12.05
C GLU A 724 31.78 2.24 13.30
N VAL A 725 32.69 3.14 13.66
CA VAL A 725 33.51 3.05 14.87
C VAL A 725 32.64 3.07 16.14
N LEU A 726 31.56 3.86 16.15
CA LEU A 726 30.58 3.93 17.23
C LEU A 726 29.73 2.65 17.35
N VAL A 727 29.52 1.91 16.26
CA VAL A 727 28.65 0.72 16.20
C VAL A 727 29.43 -0.59 16.37
N SER A 728 30.63 -0.70 15.77
CA SER A 728 31.46 -1.91 15.78
C SER A 728 32.10 -2.23 17.13
N GLY A 729 32.12 -1.28 18.08
CA GLY A 729 32.42 -1.53 19.48
C GLY A 729 31.49 -2.56 20.17
N LYS A 730 30.43 -3.03 19.48
CA LYS A 730 29.58 -4.15 19.91
C LYS A 730 30.10 -5.55 19.57
N LYS A 731 31.06 -5.71 18.65
CA LYS A 731 31.46 -7.02 18.11
C LYS A 731 32.89 -7.46 18.42
N ILE A 732 33.76 -6.56 18.85
CA ILE A 732 35.20 -6.84 19.02
C ILE A 732 35.62 -6.54 20.47
N HIS A 733 36.23 -7.56 21.11
CA HIS A 733 36.82 -7.61 22.46
C HIS A 733 35.93 -7.92 23.67
N SER A 734 36.06 -9.14 24.18
CA SER A 734 35.43 -9.67 25.39
C SER A 734 36.16 -9.39 26.72
N HIS A 735 37.39 -8.81 26.71
CA HIS A 735 38.26 -8.83 27.91
C HIS A 735 38.96 -7.52 28.34
N ARG A 736 38.58 -6.33 27.84
CA ARG A 736 39.03 -5.06 28.45
C ARG A 736 37.87 -4.08 28.63
N ARG A 737 37.60 -3.69 29.88
CA ARG A 737 36.68 -2.58 30.23
C ARG A 737 37.29 -1.26 29.78
N MET A 738 37.10 -0.90 28.51
CA MET A 738 37.49 0.40 27.97
C MET A 738 36.24 1.29 27.90
N THR A 739 36.33 2.51 28.41
CA THR A 739 35.18 3.41 28.53
C THR A 739 34.62 3.79 27.16
N GLY A 740 33.29 3.78 27.02
CA GLY A 740 32.61 4.23 25.80
C GLY A 740 32.97 5.69 25.43
N PRO A 741 32.76 6.08 24.15
CA PRO A 741 33.25 7.34 23.61
C PRO A 741 32.67 8.54 24.36
N PHE A 742 33.46 9.61 24.46
CA PHE A 742 33.01 10.86 25.07
C PHE A 742 32.51 11.84 24.02
N PHE A 743 31.59 12.71 24.40
CA PHE A 743 31.27 13.92 23.64
C PHE A 743 31.17 15.09 24.61
N ASP A 744 31.59 16.26 24.13
CA ASP A 744 31.95 17.39 24.98
C ASP A 744 31.00 18.55 24.73
N VAL A 745 30.51 19.19 25.79
CA VAL A 745 29.66 20.39 25.72
C VAL A 745 30.34 21.53 26.45
N TRP A 746 30.49 22.66 25.76
CA TRP A 746 30.95 23.94 26.31
C TRP A 746 29.77 24.92 26.28
N PRO A 747 29.04 25.09 27.39
CA PRO A 747 27.80 25.86 27.47
C PRO A 747 28.02 27.38 27.48
N LEU A 748 29.22 27.85 27.87
CA LEU A 748 29.53 29.27 27.97
C LEU A 748 29.85 29.88 26.60
N ASN A 749 29.41 31.12 26.37
CA ASN A 749 29.92 31.93 25.25
C ASN A 749 31.37 32.38 25.52
N LEU A 750 32.34 31.56 25.11
CA LEU A 750 33.77 31.82 25.27
C LEU A 750 34.26 33.07 24.51
N LEU A 751 33.45 33.65 23.62
CA LEU A 751 33.74 34.90 22.91
C LEU A 751 33.02 36.11 23.54
N GLN A 752 32.54 35.99 24.78
CA GLN A 752 32.03 37.10 25.58
C GLN A 752 32.39 36.92 27.07
N PRO A 753 33.65 37.15 27.47
CA PRO A 753 34.10 36.97 28.86
C PRO A 753 33.38 37.92 29.85
N ASP A 754 32.83 39.02 29.36
CA ASP A 754 32.00 39.97 30.12
C ASP A 754 30.66 39.36 30.59
N SER A 755 30.20 38.23 30.01
CA SER A 755 28.93 37.57 30.36
C SER A 755 29.17 36.33 31.23
N ARG A 756 28.77 36.42 32.51
CA ARG A 756 28.87 35.31 33.49
C ARG A 756 27.72 34.28 33.41
N ALA A 757 26.79 34.44 32.46
CA ALA A 757 25.62 33.57 32.34
C ALA A 757 25.95 32.24 31.65
N TYR A 758 26.11 31.17 32.44
CA TYR A 758 26.21 29.78 31.93
C TYR A 758 24.82 29.11 31.73
N VAL A 759 23.74 29.76 32.16
CA VAL A 759 22.35 29.37 31.90
C VAL A 759 21.70 30.42 31.01
N ASP A 760 21.68 30.18 29.72
CA ASP A 760 20.99 30.98 28.72
C ASP A 760 20.19 30.08 27.77
N ILE A 761 19.39 30.69 26.88
CA ILE A 761 18.58 29.95 25.91
C ILE A 761 19.48 29.06 25.03
N CYS A 762 20.67 29.52 24.68
CA CYS A 762 21.61 28.76 23.87
C CYS A 762 22.25 27.60 24.67
N SER A 763 22.70 27.79 25.90
CA SER A 763 23.31 26.71 26.69
C SER A 763 22.33 25.59 27.01
N LEU A 764 21.08 25.93 27.32
CA LEU A 764 19.99 24.95 27.46
C LEU A 764 19.71 24.22 26.13
N PHE A 765 19.81 24.91 25.00
CA PHE A 765 19.69 24.31 23.67
C PHE A 765 20.84 23.33 23.34
N LEU A 766 22.09 23.69 23.64
CA LEU A 766 23.25 22.80 23.52
C LEU A 766 23.07 21.54 24.39
N LEU A 767 22.69 21.71 25.66
CA LEU A 767 22.43 20.61 26.59
C LEU A 767 21.29 19.70 26.10
N GLN A 768 20.23 20.26 25.55
CA GLN A 768 19.11 19.48 25.02
C GLN A 768 19.51 18.68 23.78
N LEU A 769 20.25 19.26 22.84
CA LEU A 769 20.77 18.53 21.67
C LEU A 769 21.75 17.41 22.08
N ALA A 770 22.62 17.68 23.05
CA ALA A 770 23.52 16.70 23.64
C ALA A 770 22.77 15.53 24.31
N CYS A 771 21.69 15.81 25.04
CA CYS A 771 20.82 14.79 25.63
C CYS A 771 20.07 13.97 24.57
N VAL A 772 19.51 14.63 23.55
CA VAL A 772 18.85 13.95 22.43
C VAL A 772 19.81 13.00 21.70
N LEU A 773 21.07 13.39 21.51
CA LEU A 773 22.10 12.54 20.93
C LEU A 773 22.36 11.31 21.81
N GLN A 774 22.62 11.50 23.13
CA GLN A 774 22.91 10.43 24.10
C GLN A 774 21.82 9.33 24.11
N GLU A 775 20.57 9.75 23.95
CA GLU A 775 19.40 8.89 23.93
C GLU A 775 19.25 8.01 22.67
N THR A 776 20.08 8.21 21.64
CA THR A 776 20.01 7.41 20.40
C THR A 776 20.73 6.08 20.51
N ARG A 777 20.30 5.10 19.68
CA ARG A 777 20.81 3.72 19.74
C ARG A 777 22.32 3.58 19.44
N ALA A 778 22.91 4.52 18.72
CA ALA A 778 24.35 4.55 18.44
C ALA A 778 25.16 5.17 19.59
N TRP A 779 24.57 6.10 20.34
CA TRP A 779 25.24 6.91 21.35
C TRP A 779 24.90 6.54 22.80
N LYS A 780 24.02 5.54 23.03
CA LYS A 780 23.61 5.07 24.37
C LYS A 780 24.76 4.70 25.33
N HIS A 781 25.91 4.30 24.80
CA HIS A 781 27.11 3.99 25.60
C HIS A 781 28.11 5.15 25.69
N ALA A 782 27.84 6.26 25.01
CA ALA A 782 28.65 7.45 25.05
C ALA A 782 28.41 8.24 26.34
N ARG A 783 29.43 8.96 26.81
CA ARG A 783 29.39 9.73 28.06
C ARG A 783 29.53 11.22 27.78
N LEU A 784 28.53 12.00 28.19
CA LEU A 784 28.55 13.45 28.13
C LEU A 784 29.57 14.02 29.13
N ARG A 785 30.51 14.84 28.65
CA ARG A 785 31.36 15.72 29.47
C ARG A 785 30.87 17.16 29.32
N LEU A 786 30.63 17.83 30.45
CA LEU A 786 30.20 19.23 30.48
C LEU A 786 31.30 20.07 31.12
N PHE A 787 31.81 21.07 30.40
CA PHE A 787 32.91 21.91 30.85
C PHE A 787 32.37 23.24 31.36
N LEU A 788 32.65 23.58 32.63
CA LEU A 788 32.28 24.86 33.22
C LEU A 788 33.55 25.69 33.45
N CYS A 789 33.65 26.85 32.80
CA CYS A 789 34.73 27.80 33.01
C CYS A 789 34.46 28.63 34.28
N VAL A 790 35.43 28.72 35.19
CA VAL A 790 35.28 29.44 36.47
C VAL A 790 36.55 30.22 36.80
N GLU A 791 36.37 31.39 37.44
CA GLU A 791 37.44 32.27 37.93
C GLU A 791 38.19 31.68 39.15
N ALA A 792 39.37 32.20 39.48
CA ALA A 792 40.31 31.64 40.47
C ALA A 792 39.92 31.85 41.95
N GLY A 793 38.64 31.88 42.28
CA GLY A 793 38.13 31.91 43.67
C GLY A 793 37.80 30.53 44.23
N CYS A 794 38.43 30.12 45.34
CA CYS A 794 38.18 28.79 45.95
C CYS A 794 36.78 28.61 46.57
N SER A 795 36.07 29.71 46.86
CA SER A 795 34.70 29.66 47.41
C SER A 795 33.65 29.49 46.30
N LEU A 796 33.67 30.38 45.29
CA LEU A 796 32.74 30.38 44.14
C LEU A 796 32.70 29.03 43.40
N LYS A 797 33.87 28.40 43.19
CA LYS A 797 34.01 27.10 42.49
C LYS A 797 33.09 26.00 43.03
N LYS A 798 32.82 25.95 44.34
CA LYS A 798 31.96 24.90 44.93
C LYS A 798 30.47 25.20 44.82
N GLU A 799 30.09 26.47 44.83
CA GLU A 799 28.68 26.88 44.80
C GLU A 799 28.11 26.77 43.39
N GLU A 800 28.84 27.24 42.38
CA GLU A 800 28.45 27.12 40.98
C GLU A 800 28.37 25.65 40.53
N GLU A 801 29.34 24.82 40.94
CA GLU A 801 29.31 23.38 40.66
C GLU A 801 28.09 22.71 41.31
N LYS A 802 27.74 23.09 42.55
CA LYS A 802 26.57 22.56 43.26
C LYS A 802 25.26 23.00 42.59
N LYS A 803 25.15 24.26 42.16
CA LYS A 803 23.98 24.80 41.45
C LYS A 803 23.79 24.09 40.10
N LEU A 804 24.85 23.97 39.30
CA LEU A 804 24.83 23.23 38.03
C LEU A 804 24.46 21.75 38.22
N ARG A 805 24.99 21.09 39.26
CA ARG A 805 24.63 19.69 39.58
C ARG A 805 23.18 19.53 40.04
N SER A 806 22.57 20.53 40.69
CA SER A 806 21.14 20.51 41.03
C SER A 806 20.28 20.58 39.76
N MET A 807 20.53 21.59 38.92
CA MET A 807 19.84 21.77 37.64
C MET A 807 19.95 20.51 36.76
N LEU A 808 21.15 19.92 36.62
CA LEU A 808 21.33 18.67 35.86
C LEU A 808 20.53 17.49 36.45
N LYS A 809 20.37 17.44 37.78
CA LYS A 809 19.58 16.40 38.47
C LYS A 809 18.08 16.61 38.27
N GLU A 810 17.59 17.84 38.31
CA GLU A 810 16.20 18.22 38.03
C GLU A 810 15.83 17.93 36.56
N LEU A 811 16.70 18.31 35.63
CA LEU A 811 16.61 17.99 34.19
C LEU A 811 16.88 16.51 33.87
N ARG A 812 17.33 15.72 34.86
CA ARG A 812 17.68 14.28 34.74
C ARG A 812 18.79 13.99 33.72
N ILE A 813 19.69 14.94 33.48
CA ILE A 813 20.81 14.83 32.53
C ILE A 813 22.03 14.22 33.24
N SER A 814 22.47 13.05 32.77
CA SER A 814 23.66 12.37 33.30
C SER A 814 24.94 12.85 32.60
N ALA A 815 25.53 13.93 33.12
CA ALA A 815 26.76 14.53 32.63
C ALA A 815 27.92 14.42 33.63
N ARG A 816 29.15 14.21 33.15
CA ARG A 816 30.37 14.39 33.94
C ARG A 816 30.80 15.86 33.84
N VAL A 817 30.49 16.65 34.87
CA VAL A 817 30.97 18.03 35.00
C VAL A 817 32.50 18.04 35.17
N GLN A 818 33.17 18.94 34.47
CA GLN A 818 34.59 19.25 34.59
C GLN A 818 34.76 20.76 34.76
N MET A 819 35.42 21.15 35.84
CA MET A 819 35.69 22.55 36.16
C MET A 819 36.98 22.99 35.48
N VAL A 820 36.93 24.07 34.70
CA VAL A 820 38.05 24.61 33.93
C VAL A 820 38.39 25.99 34.49
N VAL A 821 39.59 26.13 35.03
CA VAL A 821 40.11 27.44 35.48
C VAL A 821 40.64 28.18 34.25
N TRP A 822 40.15 29.40 34.01
CA TRP A 822 40.42 30.12 32.75
C TRP A 822 40.88 31.57 32.92
N ASP A 823 41.21 32.01 34.14
CA ASP A 823 41.65 33.37 34.46
C ASP A 823 42.83 33.82 33.61
N GLN A 824 43.82 32.96 33.39
CA GLN A 824 44.99 33.24 32.53
C GLN A 824 44.60 33.54 31.07
N VAL A 825 43.45 33.03 30.60
CA VAL A 825 42.91 33.31 29.27
C VAL A 825 42.11 34.61 29.29
N VAL A 826 41.29 34.82 30.33
CA VAL A 826 40.49 36.05 30.52
C VAL A 826 41.39 37.28 30.76
N GLU A 827 42.54 37.12 31.42
CA GLU A 827 43.50 38.21 31.67
C GLU A 827 44.04 38.81 30.36
N LEU A 828 44.27 37.99 29.33
CA LEU A 828 44.71 38.45 27.99
C LEU A 828 43.68 39.38 27.33
N HIS A 829 42.40 39.26 27.67
CA HIS A 829 41.35 40.19 27.22
C HIS A 829 41.45 41.54 27.96
N TRP A 830 41.73 41.52 29.27
CA TRP A 830 41.75 42.72 30.11
C TRP A 830 43.04 43.53 30.05
N GLN A 831 44.21 42.89 29.88
CA GLN A 831 45.52 43.56 29.84
C GLN A 831 45.59 44.70 28.82
N ARG A 832 44.84 44.62 27.71
CA ARG A 832 44.82 45.65 26.66
C ARG A 832 43.72 46.71 26.83
N ARG A 833 42.60 46.41 27.51
CA ARG A 833 41.59 47.42 27.92
C ARG A 833 42.15 48.37 28.99
N GLY A 834 43.01 47.88 29.89
CA GLY A 834 43.62 48.66 30.98
C GLY A 834 44.55 49.82 30.54
N GLY A 835 44.98 49.85 29.28
CA GLY A 835 45.91 50.88 28.78
C GLY A 835 45.31 52.27 28.56
N LYS A 836 43.97 52.44 28.61
CA LYS A 836 43.29 53.70 28.24
C LYS A 836 42.44 54.34 29.34
N VAL A 837 42.35 53.75 30.54
CA VAL A 837 41.52 54.24 31.65
C VAL A 837 42.31 54.19 32.96
N ARG A 838 43.30 55.09 33.09
CA ARG A 838 44.02 55.34 34.36
C ARG A 838 43.77 56.76 34.92
N GLY A 839 42.67 57.38 34.50
CA GLY A 839 42.04 58.51 35.16
C GLY A 839 40.59 58.14 35.51
N ASN A 840 40.06 58.71 36.58
CA ASN A 840 38.68 58.57 37.07
C ASN A 840 38.34 57.21 37.70
N LEU A 841 39.06 56.84 38.77
CA LEU A 841 38.74 55.67 39.61
C LEU A 841 38.05 56.07 40.93
N ALA A 842 37.14 57.06 40.87
CA ALA A 842 36.42 57.61 42.03
C ALA A 842 34.89 57.71 41.87
N GLU A 843 34.35 57.82 40.65
CA GLU A 843 32.89 57.98 40.44
C GLU A 843 32.13 56.66 40.20
N SER A 844 32.82 55.56 39.90
CA SER A 844 32.16 54.34 39.42
C SER A 844 31.48 53.49 40.51
N ALA A 845 31.59 53.86 41.79
CA ALA A 845 31.01 53.10 42.90
C ALA A 845 29.51 53.38 43.12
N LEU A 846 29.02 54.61 42.85
CA LEU A 846 27.61 54.97 43.05
C LEU A 846 26.67 54.51 41.93
N ASN A 847 27.19 54.18 40.74
CA ASN A 847 26.36 53.78 39.60
C ASN A 847 25.97 52.30 39.57
N VAL A 848 26.43 51.48 40.53
CA VAL A 848 26.13 50.04 40.56
C VAL A 848 24.69 49.78 41.07
N GLU A 849 24.30 50.38 42.20
CA GLU A 849 22.96 50.19 42.80
C GLU A 849 21.82 50.78 41.95
N MET A 850 22.10 51.78 41.11
CA MET A 850 21.12 52.31 40.16
C MET A 850 20.96 51.46 38.89
N LYS A 851 21.93 50.59 38.59
CA LYS A 851 21.90 49.74 37.39
C LYS A 851 21.12 48.46 37.60
N GLU A 852 21.29 47.79 38.74
CA GLU A 852 20.50 46.61 39.12
C GLU A 852 19.00 46.91 39.13
N ARG A 853 18.60 48.13 39.56
CA ARG A 853 17.19 48.56 39.57
C ARG A 853 16.63 48.95 38.18
N ARG A 854 17.46 48.99 37.14
CA ARG A 854 17.04 49.29 35.75
C ARG A 854 16.81 48.00 34.95
N GLU A 855 17.59 46.96 35.23
CA GLU A 855 17.49 45.64 34.57
C GLU A 855 16.21 44.86 34.97
N GLU A 856 15.52 45.24 36.05
CA GLU A 856 14.19 44.69 36.39
C GLU A 856 13.03 45.31 35.58
N VAL A 857 13.21 46.51 35.03
CA VAL A 857 12.16 47.25 34.29
C VAL A 857 12.23 47.01 32.77
N GLU A 858 13.39 46.62 32.23
CA GLU A 858 13.59 46.34 30.80
C GLU A 858 13.06 44.95 30.33
N LYS A 859 12.16 44.31 31.09
CA LYS A 859 11.61 42.97 30.76
C LYS A 859 10.46 42.96 29.75
N GLU A 860 9.88 44.11 29.38
CA GLU A 860 8.74 44.15 28.45
C GLU A 860 9.10 44.58 27.01
N ASP A 861 10.23 45.26 26.77
CA ASP A 861 10.66 45.73 25.43
C ASP A 861 11.88 44.94 24.89
N VAL A 862 11.70 43.64 24.66
CA VAL A 862 12.79 42.76 24.15
C VAL A 862 12.95 42.85 22.62
N PHE A 863 13.23 44.06 22.11
CA PHE A 863 13.74 44.28 20.75
C PHE A 863 14.72 45.46 20.68
N GLN A 864 15.92 45.19 20.16
CA GLN A 864 16.95 46.15 19.70
C GLN A 864 17.78 46.92 20.74
N ILE A 865 18.71 46.25 21.43
CA ILE A 865 20.06 46.79 21.63
C ILE A 865 21.07 45.70 21.27
N PHE A 866 21.99 45.96 20.32
CA PHE A 866 23.00 45.00 19.85
C PHE A 866 24.41 45.40 20.36
N PRO A 867 25.01 44.68 21.33
CA PRO A 867 26.37 44.96 21.78
C PRO A 867 27.40 44.55 20.72
N ASN A 868 28.09 45.53 20.14
CA ASN A 868 28.98 45.34 18.99
C ASN A 868 30.39 44.84 19.43
N ASN A 869 30.44 43.66 20.06
CA ASN A 869 31.65 43.13 20.71
C ASN A 869 32.59 42.31 19.81
N ALA A 870 32.14 41.84 18.63
CA ALA A 870 32.98 41.05 17.71
C ALA A 870 34.25 41.80 17.27
N ALA A 871 34.18 43.13 17.12
CA ALA A 871 35.33 43.97 16.75
C ALA A 871 36.37 44.19 17.88
N GLN A 872 36.19 43.62 19.07
CA GLN A 872 37.02 43.92 20.25
C GLN A 872 37.87 42.73 20.77
N MET A 873 37.79 41.56 20.13
CA MET A 873 38.56 40.36 20.54
C MET A 873 39.92 40.32 19.85
N THR A 874 40.98 39.99 20.59
CA THR A 874 42.33 39.78 20.04
C THR A 874 42.55 38.33 19.61
N ASP A 875 43.37 38.15 18.58
CA ASP A 875 43.69 36.82 18.05
C ASP A 875 44.42 35.93 19.07
N GLU A 876 45.24 36.54 19.92
CA GLU A 876 45.93 35.90 21.04
C GLU A 876 44.95 35.30 22.06
N TYR A 877 43.86 36.00 22.37
CA TYR A 877 42.80 35.51 23.27
C TYR A 877 42.11 34.29 22.67
N ILE A 878 41.72 34.35 21.39
CA ILE A 878 41.00 33.25 20.73
C ILE A 878 41.91 32.02 20.57
N CYS A 879 43.19 32.22 20.25
CA CYS A 879 44.20 31.16 20.25
C CYS A 879 44.35 30.53 21.65
N ALA A 880 44.35 31.32 22.72
CA ALA A 880 44.41 30.81 24.09
C ALA A 880 43.15 30.01 24.47
N VAL A 881 41.95 30.45 24.04
CA VAL A 881 40.69 29.72 24.20
C VAL A 881 40.71 28.38 23.44
N ASN A 882 41.14 28.35 22.16
CA ASN A 882 41.25 27.09 21.42
C ASN A 882 42.21 26.11 22.13
N ASN A 883 43.39 26.60 22.55
CA ASN A 883 44.35 25.81 23.31
C ASN A 883 43.78 25.29 24.64
N LEU A 884 42.93 26.06 25.33
CA LEU A 884 42.21 25.62 26.53
C LEU A 884 41.28 24.43 26.23
N ILE A 885 40.50 24.51 25.14
CA ILE A 885 39.59 23.43 24.69
C ILE A 885 40.39 22.17 24.28
N ARG A 886 41.51 22.34 23.56
CA ARG A 886 42.40 21.22 23.18
C ARG A 886 42.94 20.49 24.41
N ARG A 887 43.48 21.22 25.39
CA ARG A 887 44.07 20.65 26.62
C ARG A 887 43.06 19.81 27.42
N HIS A 888 41.82 20.28 27.53
CA HIS A 888 40.76 19.60 28.29
C HIS A 888 40.04 18.49 27.50
N GLY A 889 40.20 18.44 26.18
CA GLY A 889 39.57 17.46 25.29
C GLY A 889 40.21 16.07 25.27
N ALA A 890 40.93 15.65 26.32
CA ALA A 890 41.57 14.34 26.43
C ALA A 890 40.80 13.41 27.39
N PRO A 891 40.55 12.12 27.05
CA PRO A 891 40.72 11.50 25.74
C PRO A 891 39.85 12.15 24.65
N LYS A 892 40.27 12.02 23.38
CA LYS A 892 39.64 12.65 22.20
C LYS A 892 38.14 12.32 22.16
N PRO A 893 37.23 13.32 22.16
CA PRO A 893 35.81 13.09 22.01
C PRO A 893 35.48 12.68 20.57
N ALA A 894 34.32 12.03 20.39
CA ALA A 894 33.76 11.74 19.09
C ALA A 894 33.18 13.00 18.41
N VAL A 895 32.51 13.87 19.17
CA VAL A 895 31.98 15.18 18.73
C VAL A 895 32.09 16.20 19.87
N ARG A 896 32.34 17.47 19.52
CA ARG A 896 32.28 18.63 20.42
C ARG A 896 31.09 19.54 20.09
N PHE A 897 30.44 20.08 21.11
CA PHE A 897 29.39 21.08 21.04
C PHE A 897 29.94 22.38 21.66
N LEU A 898 30.04 23.44 20.87
CA LEU A 898 30.54 24.75 21.26
C LEU A 898 29.48 25.82 21.03
N TYR A 899 29.49 26.87 21.85
CA TYR A 899 28.68 28.07 21.64
C TYR A 899 29.12 28.79 20.36
N LEU A 900 28.19 29.07 19.44
CA LEU A 900 28.40 30.00 18.33
C LEU A 900 27.87 31.38 18.76
N PRO A 901 28.69 32.45 18.80
CA PRO A 901 28.19 33.79 19.05
C PRO A 901 27.24 34.25 17.93
N ARG A 902 26.42 35.28 18.21
CA ARG A 902 25.63 35.92 17.15
C ARG A 902 26.56 36.69 16.19
N PRO A 903 26.31 36.68 14.87
CA PRO A 903 27.04 37.52 13.94
C PRO A 903 26.80 39.01 14.25
N PRO A 904 27.77 39.90 13.97
CA PRO A 904 27.60 41.34 14.16
C PRO A 904 26.47 41.89 13.27
N ALA A 905 25.93 43.06 13.62
CA ALA A 905 24.93 43.74 12.79
C ALA A 905 25.55 44.42 11.56
N ASP A 906 26.81 44.82 11.66
CA ASP A 906 27.60 45.44 10.60
C ASP A 906 28.21 44.37 9.67
N THR A 907 27.91 44.47 8.37
CA THR A 907 28.40 43.53 7.35
C THR A 907 29.90 43.63 7.10
N SER A 908 30.53 44.80 7.36
CA SER A 908 31.98 44.97 7.19
C SER A 908 32.81 44.10 8.13
N LEU A 909 32.22 43.68 9.26
CA LEU A 909 32.85 42.83 10.25
C LEU A 909 32.67 41.32 9.98
N TYR A 910 32.04 40.93 8.86
CA TYR A 910 31.72 39.53 8.58
C TYR A 910 32.97 38.66 8.35
N CYS A 911 33.96 39.16 7.62
CA CYS A 911 35.21 38.44 7.41
C CYS A 911 36.00 38.28 8.73
N THR A 912 36.02 39.32 9.58
CA THR A 912 36.61 39.25 10.93
C THR A 912 35.88 38.23 11.81
N TYR A 913 34.55 38.22 11.79
CA TYR A 913 33.74 37.25 12.53
C TYR A 913 34.03 35.81 12.08
N LEU A 914 34.10 35.56 10.76
CA LEU A 914 34.40 34.23 10.22
C LEU A 914 35.82 33.78 10.62
N HIS A 915 36.81 34.68 10.56
CA HIS A 915 38.18 34.42 11.00
C HIS A 915 38.26 34.06 12.49
N GLN A 916 37.53 34.77 13.35
CA GLN A 916 37.45 34.48 14.79
C GLN A 916 36.86 33.10 15.08
N VAL A 917 35.78 32.72 14.37
CA VAL A 917 35.15 31.40 14.50
C VAL A 917 36.02 30.28 13.91
N ASP A 918 36.76 30.55 12.83
CA ASP A 918 37.78 29.64 12.31
C ASP A 918 38.86 29.37 13.36
N MET A 919 39.49 30.42 13.89
CA MET A 919 40.53 30.29 14.91
C MET A 919 40.04 29.60 16.18
N LEU A 920 38.79 29.82 16.61
CA LEU A 920 38.20 29.12 17.75
C LEU A 920 38.07 27.61 17.52
N SER A 921 37.74 27.19 16.28
CA SER A 921 37.37 25.80 15.96
C SER A 921 38.47 24.97 15.26
N ARG A 922 39.60 25.60 14.92
CA ARG A 922 40.77 24.98 14.28
C ARG A 922 41.27 23.75 15.04
N ASP A 923 41.58 22.67 14.32
CA ASP A 923 42.05 21.34 14.77
C ASP A 923 41.26 20.65 15.91
N LEU A 924 40.02 21.09 16.20
CA LEU A 924 39.18 20.48 17.23
C LEU A 924 38.48 19.19 16.78
N GLY A 925 38.79 18.62 15.61
CA GLY A 925 38.08 17.46 15.05
C GLY A 925 36.58 17.74 14.86
N PRO A 926 35.72 16.70 14.79
CA PRO A 926 34.28 16.87 14.55
C PRO A 926 33.63 17.78 15.61
N THR A 927 33.18 18.96 15.17
CA THR A 927 32.73 20.03 16.06
C THR A 927 31.48 20.71 15.51
N LEU A 928 30.48 20.88 16.37
CA LEU A 928 29.28 21.69 16.12
C LEU A 928 29.40 23.01 16.88
N LEU A 929 29.33 24.12 16.15
CA LEU A 929 29.16 25.46 16.71
C LEU A 929 27.67 25.81 16.66
N ILE A 930 27.03 26.11 17.78
CA ILE A 930 25.57 26.17 17.90
C ILE A 930 25.12 27.49 18.50
N GLN A 931 24.15 28.15 17.85
CA GLN A 931 23.41 29.30 18.36
C GLN A 931 21.93 28.91 18.51
N GLY A 932 21.48 28.75 19.75
CA GLY A 932 20.07 28.64 20.11
C GLY A 932 19.40 30.02 20.15
N VAL A 933 18.16 30.10 19.65
CA VAL A 933 17.30 31.28 19.67
C VAL A 933 15.95 30.95 20.33
N THR A 934 15.44 29.73 20.15
CA THR A 934 14.17 29.27 20.73
C THR A 934 14.35 28.57 22.08
N PRO A 935 13.51 28.84 23.11
CA PRO A 935 13.55 28.11 24.37
C PRO A 935 13.11 26.65 24.19
N VAL A 936 13.88 25.72 24.75
CA VAL A 936 13.64 24.26 24.65
C VAL A 936 13.40 23.57 26.01
N VAL A 937 13.53 24.31 27.10
CA VAL A 937 13.14 23.93 28.46
C VAL A 937 12.39 25.12 29.08
N THR A 938 11.45 24.85 29.98
CA THR A 938 10.79 25.89 30.79
C THR A 938 11.84 26.61 31.63
N THR A 939 11.87 27.94 31.56
CA THR A 939 12.85 28.79 32.27
C THR A 939 12.51 29.02 33.75
N ASP A 940 11.36 28.54 34.21
CA ASP A 940 10.86 28.66 35.58
C ASP A 940 11.50 27.60 36.53
N LEU A 941 12.83 27.49 36.50
CA LEU A 941 13.65 26.53 37.27
C LEU A 941 14.44 27.21 38.40
#